data_AF-A0A971FA70-F1
#
_entry.id   AF-A0A971FA70-F1
#
_cell.length_a   1.000
_cell.length_b   1.000
_cell.length_c   1.000
_cell.angle_alpha   90.00
_cell.angle_beta   90.00
_cell.angle_gamma   90.00
#
_symmetry.space_group_name_H-M   'P 1'
#
loop_
_entity.id
_entity.type
_entity.pdbx_description
1 polymer ?
#
loop_
_entity_poly.entity_id
_entity_poly.type
_entity_poly.pdbx_seq_one_letter_code
_entity_poly.pdbx_strand_id
1 'polypeptide(L)'
;MNGHFHRAHTRREFLERAALAGAGVLAARGARAADPAPRPNIVVIMADDMGYSDIAPYGGEIDTPNLARLAHEGARFTQFYNNAKCAPTRASLLTGLYSQQAGCTDTPVVMRNCATLAEVLRGAGYATCMAGKWHAEELPVERGFDRHFGLVDGCCNYFNPGEQRPGEPQPVEQKYPRKWARDTEVIQPFTPENKDFYTTDAFTDAALEYLDGHAGKPEPFFLYLAYTAPHYPLQAPPEDIAKYRGEYLCGWDAVRAARFQRMRDMGLLDPRWELSPRDPEIPAWDDVENPEAWKAAPYAGKKLSLEDAVNRDLWDLKMAVYAAMVDRMDRNIGRVLDKLDAMGAAENTLVLFLSDNGGCAELRNETPDVLPGPMDSYRSVDPPWANAQNTPFRKFKRYDHEGGIATPCIARWPGHTPAGGIVRQVAHLIDLMPTALELSGAAYPAEHRGEPVPPPEGRSLVSTLRGGAETADRELFWQFGTSRAVRSGDWKAVREGDAPWELYDLAADRTETKDLAAAHPDVVGRLSAAWAAWAARVAAPPQPAKRPNILWLSCEDTGPHLGCYGDTVARTPVLDALAAAGCRYTHCYTTAPVCSPNRSSIITGVHATTLGSHHMRSGGEGKKGSARPALPPEVECFPALLRRAGYYCCNNEKEDYNFARPDNVWDDSSRQAHWRNRKDAGQPFFAVFNYTGTHESQVARWGKGADKADAEETGTKTDPAAVTVPPYHADTPVIREQWAHYYDLVAGMDAWAGRFLAELEADGLAEDTLVLFWSDHGPGMARCKRLLYDSGLHVPLILRVPEKWRGLAPVQPGSVSDELVSSVDFAPTTLRLAGVPLPAHLQGRPFAGPDLPPPREHVHAGRDRMDERHDMMRAVHDGRYKYIRNYEPWKPRDQFMNSAELGPVKQELNRLKREGALPEGAAWMTGDRKPAEELYDTEADPHELASLAEDPAHAGTLARLRAAHDKWAADSRDLGLLPEAELNRLGNVHGTRYAVHAALAAEDPTFWDTLRTVAALAGAGAPESVMQLLSAAKDSPHPSVRWWAVTGLDTLPAAPREVRAALLKALGDPLAVVRVAAAAGVVRRMPDDTAPALEVLKAALADGDEWIRLQAALALDGLGRRARPALGALRAAVNDGANKYVARVANHAVNTLTGETNEVN
;
A
#
# COMPACT_ATOMS: atom_id res chain seq x y z
N MET A 1 -3.68 68.36 -6.07
CA MET A 1 -2.83 69.01 -5.04
C MET A 1 -1.56 68.19 -4.94
N ASN A 2 -0.52 68.61 -5.67
CA ASN A 2 0.66 69.33 -5.15
C ASN A 2 1.59 68.35 -4.40
N GLY A 3 2.81 68.04 -4.85
CA GLY A 3 3.58 68.55 -5.96
C GLY A 3 5.01 68.01 -5.98
N HIS A 4 5.71 68.32 -7.08
CA HIS A 4 7.16 68.49 -7.28
C HIS A 4 8.09 67.28 -7.01
N PHE A 5 8.97 66.86 -7.92
CA PHE A 5 9.92 67.65 -8.72
C PHE A 5 10.21 67.05 -10.11
N HIS A 6 10.37 67.95 -11.09
CA HIS A 6 11.08 67.71 -12.35
C HIS A 6 12.59 67.59 -12.12
N ARG A 7 13.25 66.71 -12.88
CA ARG A 7 14.54 67.05 -13.51
C ARG A 7 14.65 66.43 -14.90
N ALA A 8 14.87 67.33 -15.86
CA ALA A 8 15.23 67.02 -17.23
C ALA A 8 16.65 66.43 -17.27
N HIS A 9 16.82 65.40 -18.07
CA HIS A 9 18.13 64.96 -18.51
C HIS A 9 18.26 65.11 -20.03
N THR A 10 19.46 65.50 -20.41
CA THR A 10 19.80 66.20 -21.66
C THR A 10 19.98 65.26 -22.86
N ARG A 11 20.02 65.84 -24.06
CA ARG A 11 20.24 65.19 -25.39
C ARG A 11 21.51 64.33 -25.50
N ARG A 12 22.33 64.26 -24.45
CA ARG A 12 23.51 63.37 -24.32
C ARG A 12 23.16 62.00 -23.73
N GLU A 13 22.07 61.86 -22.97
CA GLU A 13 21.63 60.57 -22.38
C GLU A 13 20.75 59.72 -23.33
N PHE A 14 20.22 60.32 -24.41
CA PHE A 14 19.50 59.58 -25.46
C PHE A 14 20.46 58.91 -26.47
N LEU A 15 21.68 59.42 -26.63
CA LEU A 15 22.66 58.91 -27.60
C LEU A 15 23.52 57.76 -27.06
N GLU A 16 23.58 57.54 -25.75
CA GLU A 16 24.25 56.36 -25.17
C GLU A 16 23.34 55.11 -25.10
N ARG A 17 22.02 55.27 -25.19
CA ARG A 17 21.06 54.14 -25.26
C ARG A 17 20.68 53.70 -26.69
N ALA A 18 21.17 54.38 -27.73
CA ALA A 18 20.92 54.05 -29.14
C ALA A 18 22.15 53.44 -29.87
N ALA A 19 23.27 53.24 -29.19
CA ALA A 19 24.48 52.59 -29.73
C ALA A 19 24.57 51.07 -29.43
N LEU A 20 23.48 50.46 -28.95
CA LEU A 20 23.35 49.03 -28.67
C LEU A 20 22.15 48.39 -29.39
N ALA A 21 21.77 48.94 -30.54
CA ALA A 21 20.70 48.43 -31.40
C ALA A 21 20.96 48.78 -32.88
N GLY A 22 22.07 48.32 -33.44
CA GLY A 22 22.37 48.62 -34.85
C GLY A 22 23.74 48.21 -35.39
N ALA A 23 24.30 47.08 -34.98
CA ALA A 23 25.43 46.45 -35.67
C ALA A 23 25.44 44.95 -35.37
N GLY A 24 24.67 44.19 -36.14
CA GLY A 24 24.54 42.74 -35.94
C GLY A 24 23.76 42.04 -37.06
N VAL A 25 23.85 42.55 -38.29
CA VAL A 25 23.38 41.83 -39.48
C VAL A 25 24.57 41.77 -40.44
N LEU A 26 24.87 40.55 -40.89
CA LEU A 26 25.98 40.13 -41.76
C LEU A 26 27.24 39.61 -41.06
N ALA A 27 27.09 38.52 -40.29
CA ALA A 27 27.82 37.25 -40.50
C ALA A 27 27.56 36.29 -39.33
N ALA A 28 26.41 35.62 -39.32
CA ALA A 28 26.20 34.45 -38.48
C ALA A 28 25.46 33.40 -39.32
N ARG A 29 26.21 32.64 -40.12
CA ARG A 29 25.80 31.28 -40.45
C ARG A 29 25.66 30.56 -39.11
N GLY A 30 24.47 30.07 -38.81
CA GLY A 30 24.06 29.63 -37.49
C GLY A 30 25.06 28.67 -36.85
N ALA A 31 25.66 29.09 -35.75
CA ALA A 31 25.95 28.15 -34.69
C ALA A 31 24.58 27.80 -34.07
N ARG A 32 24.05 26.63 -34.44
CA ARG A 32 23.06 25.94 -33.61
C ARG A 32 23.61 25.99 -32.19
N ALA A 33 22.81 26.45 -31.22
CA ALA A 33 23.07 26.11 -29.83
C ALA A 33 23.27 24.58 -29.83
N ALA A 34 24.44 24.12 -29.35
CA ALA A 34 24.70 22.69 -29.26
C ALA A 34 23.53 22.08 -28.47
N ASP A 35 22.89 21.06 -29.04
CA ASP A 35 21.92 20.27 -28.28
C ASP A 35 22.58 19.88 -26.95
N PRO A 36 21.85 19.95 -25.82
CA PRO A 36 22.40 19.49 -24.54
C PRO A 36 22.94 18.08 -24.75
N ALA A 37 24.19 17.86 -24.33
CA ALA A 37 24.87 16.58 -24.53
C ALA A 37 23.94 15.44 -24.04
N PRO A 38 23.77 14.36 -24.83
CA PRO A 38 22.87 13.28 -24.47
C PRO A 38 23.27 12.69 -23.12
N ARG A 39 22.29 12.43 -22.26
CA ARG A 39 22.52 11.76 -20.97
C ARG A 39 23.03 10.34 -21.24
N PRO A 40 24.08 9.87 -20.56
CA PRO A 40 24.65 8.56 -20.84
C PRO A 40 23.79 7.45 -20.25
N ASN A 41 23.84 6.29 -20.90
CA ASN A 41 23.41 5.03 -20.32
C ASN A 41 24.40 4.59 -19.24
N ILE A 42 23.94 3.82 -18.28
CA ILE A 42 24.76 3.29 -17.19
C ILE A 42 24.59 1.77 -17.14
N VAL A 43 25.70 1.04 -17.24
CA VAL A 43 25.75 -0.41 -17.09
C VAL A 43 26.67 -0.75 -15.94
N VAL A 44 26.15 -1.48 -14.96
CA VAL A 44 26.92 -1.96 -13.81
C VAL A 44 26.90 -3.48 -13.84
N ILE A 45 28.07 -4.08 -13.98
CA ILE A 45 28.29 -5.52 -14.02
C ILE A 45 28.99 -5.92 -12.72
N MET A 46 28.39 -6.85 -11.98
CA MET A 46 28.90 -7.28 -10.68
C MET A 46 29.13 -8.79 -10.64
N ALA A 47 30.36 -9.20 -10.32
CA ALA A 47 30.73 -10.56 -9.95
C ALA A 47 30.52 -10.80 -8.45
N ASP A 48 30.29 -12.05 -8.05
CA ASP A 48 29.97 -12.46 -6.67
C ASP A 48 31.07 -13.39 -6.15
N ASP A 49 31.80 -12.96 -5.12
CA ASP A 49 32.96 -13.68 -4.53
C ASP A 49 34.20 -13.83 -5.45
N MET A 50 34.38 -12.92 -6.41
CA MET A 50 35.57 -12.94 -7.26
C MET A 50 36.76 -12.26 -6.57
N GLY A 51 37.91 -12.92 -6.52
CA GLY A 51 39.12 -12.34 -5.93
C GLY A 51 39.72 -11.21 -6.75
N TYR A 52 40.53 -10.38 -6.07
CA TYR A 52 41.14 -9.19 -6.66
C TYR A 52 42.00 -9.47 -7.89
N SER A 53 42.70 -10.61 -7.91
CA SER A 53 43.70 -10.95 -8.92
C SER A 53 43.30 -12.11 -9.82
N ASP A 54 42.01 -12.45 -9.87
CA ASP A 54 41.54 -13.59 -10.68
C ASP A 54 41.49 -13.29 -12.17
N ILE A 55 41.21 -12.04 -12.55
CA ILE A 55 41.05 -11.64 -13.94
C ILE A 55 42.37 -11.13 -14.53
N ALA A 56 42.59 -11.38 -15.82
CA ALA A 56 43.80 -11.00 -16.54
C ALA A 56 44.17 -9.51 -16.40
N PRO A 57 43.23 -8.54 -16.41
CA PRO A 57 43.55 -7.11 -16.23
C PRO A 57 44.13 -6.75 -14.85
N TYR A 58 44.03 -7.66 -13.88
CA TYR A 58 44.53 -7.56 -12.51
C TYR A 58 45.58 -8.63 -12.20
N GLY A 59 46.23 -9.19 -13.23
CA GLY A 59 47.33 -10.13 -13.09
C GLY A 59 46.92 -11.60 -12.96
N GLY A 60 45.64 -11.93 -13.15
CA GLY A 60 45.16 -13.31 -13.18
C GLY A 60 45.58 -14.08 -14.43
N GLU A 61 45.59 -15.40 -14.32
CA GLU A 61 45.83 -16.35 -15.43
C GLU A 61 44.55 -16.85 -16.11
N ILE A 62 43.38 -16.59 -15.51
CA ILE A 62 42.10 -17.02 -16.06
C ILE A 62 41.82 -16.25 -17.36
N ASP A 63 41.41 -16.96 -18.39
CA ASP A 63 41.15 -16.37 -19.70
C ASP A 63 39.92 -15.47 -19.64
N THR A 64 40.18 -14.17 -19.63
CA THR A 64 39.17 -13.10 -19.49
C THR A 64 39.37 -12.01 -20.54
N PRO A 65 39.31 -12.36 -21.84
CA PRO A 65 39.63 -11.45 -22.93
C PRO A 65 38.67 -10.28 -23.05
N ASN A 66 37.40 -10.42 -22.64
CA ASN A 66 36.41 -9.34 -22.74
C ASN A 66 36.60 -8.31 -21.63
N LEU A 67 36.98 -8.73 -20.43
CA LEU A 67 37.42 -7.82 -19.38
C LEU A 67 38.77 -7.18 -19.69
N ALA A 68 39.68 -7.90 -20.38
CA ALA A 68 40.90 -7.31 -20.93
C ALA A 68 40.60 -6.23 -21.98
N ARG A 69 39.64 -6.48 -22.87
CA ARG A 69 39.12 -5.47 -23.79
C ARG A 69 38.51 -4.28 -23.05
N LEU A 70 37.65 -4.52 -22.04
CA LEU A 70 37.03 -3.46 -21.23
C LEU A 70 38.08 -2.58 -20.53
N ALA A 71 39.15 -3.19 -20.00
CA ALA A 71 40.26 -2.48 -19.36
C ALA A 71 41.16 -1.74 -20.37
N HIS A 72 41.35 -2.29 -21.56
CA HIS A 72 42.12 -1.65 -22.63
C HIS A 72 41.39 -0.42 -23.19
N GLU A 73 40.09 -0.52 -23.39
CA GLU A 73 39.25 0.57 -23.90
C GLU A 73 38.84 1.57 -22.80
N GLY A 74 39.05 1.22 -21.53
CA GLY A 74 38.68 2.00 -20.36
C GLY A 74 39.85 2.23 -19.40
N ALA A 75 39.57 2.29 -18.10
CA ALA A 75 40.56 2.45 -17.05
C ALA A 75 40.32 1.48 -15.89
N ARG A 76 41.41 1.08 -15.22
CA ARG A 76 41.42 0.20 -14.04
C ARG A 76 41.62 1.01 -12.77
N PHE A 77 40.78 0.80 -11.77
CA PHE A 77 40.96 1.37 -10.44
C PHE A 77 41.80 0.44 -9.58
N THR A 78 42.92 0.94 -9.05
CA THR A 78 43.71 0.13 -8.11
C THR A 78 43.13 0.19 -6.70
N GLN A 79 42.38 1.22 -6.33
CA GLN A 79 41.88 1.45 -4.96
C GLN A 79 40.36 1.64 -4.93
N PHE A 80 39.61 0.62 -5.37
CA PHE A 80 38.15 0.59 -5.29
C PHE A 80 37.68 -0.34 -4.16
N TYR A 81 36.76 0.14 -3.32
CA TYR A 81 36.39 -0.54 -2.07
C TYR A 81 34.94 -1.01 -1.99
N ASN A 82 34.75 -2.14 -1.30
CA ASN A 82 33.48 -2.79 -1.00
C ASN A 82 33.25 -2.96 0.53
N ASN A 83 32.17 -3.64 0.96
CA ASN A 83 31.80 -3.83 2.37
C ASN A 83 32.15 -5.23 2.95
N ALA A 84 33.14 -5.92 2.41
CA ALA A 84 33.62 -7.27 2.79
C ALA A 84 32.61 -8.43 2.62
N LYS A 85 31.33 -8.15 2.33
CA LYS A 85 30.25 -9.13 2.15
C LYS A 85 29.20 -8.64 1.15
N CYS A 86 28.68 -9.59 0.37
CA CYS A 86 27.72 -9.41 -0.71
C CYS A 86 26.50 -8.53 -0.39
N ALA A 87 25.64 -8.87 0.59
CA ALA A 87 24.41 -8.10 0.82
C ALA A 87 24.67 -6.65 1.30
N PRO A 88 25.58 -6.40 2.28
CA PRO A 88 26.02 -5.05 2.63
C PRO A 88 26.59 -4.26 1.44
N THR A 89 27.41 -4.89 0.59
CA THR A 89 27.97 -4.25 -0.61
C THR A 89 26.86 -3.80 -1.56
N ARG A 90 25.93 -4.70 -1.90
CA ARG A 90 24.84 -4.41 -2.85
C ARG A 90 23.95 -3.28 -2.35
N ALA A 91 23.63 -3.28 -1.06
CA ALA A 91 22.89 -2.18 -0.44
C ALA A 91 23.61 -0.83 -0.58
N SER A 92 24.89 -0.76 -0.25
CA SER A 92 25.64 0.48 -0.35
C SER A 92 25.85 0.95 -1.79
N LEU A 93 26.09 0.04 -2.72
CA LEU A 93 26.19 0.33 -4.16
C LEU A 93 24.91 1.00 -4.66
N LEU A 94 23.76 0.39 -4.34
CA LEU A 94 22.47 0.83 -4.86
C LEU A 94 21.94 2.07 -4.17
N THR A 95 22.36 2.40 -2.95
CA THR A 95 21.78 3.52 -2.19
C THR A 95 22.69 4.72 -2.07
N GLY A 96 24.01 4.56 -2.25
CA GLY A 96 24.98 5.60 -1.95
C GLY A 96 25.23 5.82 -0.46
N LEU A 97 24.71 4.94 0.40
CA LEU A 97 24.81 5.01 1.85
C LEU A 97 25.65 3.87 2.41
N TYR A 98 26.13 3.98 3.64
CA TYR A 98 26.64 2.80 4.35
C TYR A 98 25.49 1.82 4.62
N SER A 99 25.77 0.51 4.60
CA SER A 99 24.73 -0.52 4.70
C SER A 99 23.91 -0.42 5.99
N GLN A 100 24.52 0.07 7.08
CA GLN A 100 23.86 0.31 8.36
C GLN A 100 22.77 1.41 8.26
N GLN A 101 23.03 2.48 7.47
CA GLN A 101 22.06 3.55 7.23
C GLN A 101 20.91 3.10 6.34
N ALA A 102 21.19 2.20 5.40
CA ALA A 102 20.20 1.60 4.51
C ALA A 102 19.36 0.47 5.17
N GLY A 103 19.45 0.29 6.50
CA GLY A 103 18.69 -0.71 7.24
C GLY A 103 19.19 -2.16 7.07
N CYS A 104 20.35 -2.36 6.45
CA CYS A 104 20.91 -3.68 6.16
C CYS A 104 21.76 -4.21 7.32
N THR A 105 21.13 -4.37 8.49
CA THR A 105 21.78 -4.90 9.72
C THR A 105 21.39 -6.33 10.06
N ASP A 106 20.26 -6.82 9.54
CA ASP A 106 19.70 -8.15 9.81
C ASP A 106 19.56 -8.99 8.52
N THR A 107 19.32 -10.29 8.68
CA THR A 107 18.95 -11.22 7.60
C THR A 107 17.52 -11.76 7.83
N PRO A 108 16.59 -11.70 6.85
CA PRO A 108 16.79 -11.20 5.49
C PRO A 108 17.03 -9.69 5.45
N VAL A 109 17.83 -9.26 4.48
CA VAL A 109 18.15 -7.84 4.31
C VAL A 109 16.92 -7.11 3.78
N VAL A 110 16.52 -6.04 4.45
CA VAL A 110 15.46 -5.12 4.00
C VAL A 110 16.06 -3.74 3.87
N MET A 111 15.98 -3.13 2.68
CA MET A 111 16.54 -1.80 2.45
C MET A 111 15.56 -0.72 2.93
N ARG A 112 15.87 -0.04 4.03
CA ARG A 112 15.03 0.99 4.66
C ARG A 112 15.72 2.35 4.67
N ASN A 113 14.94 3.41 4.80
CA ASN A 113 15.44 4.78 4.93
C ASN A 113 16.41 5.18 3.81
N CYS A 114 16.13 4.75 2.59
CA CYS A 114 16.97 4.98 1.44
C CYS A 114 16.15 4.98 0.15
N ALA A 115 16.62 5.72 -0.85
CA ALA A 115 16.21 5.54 -2.23
C ALA A 115 17.30 4.75 -2.97
N THR A 116 16.91 3.79 -3.81
CA THR A 116 17.85 3.07 -4.67
C THR A 116 18.22 3.88 -5.92
N LEU A 117 19.31 3.49 -6.57
CA LEU A 117 19.82 4.05 -7.80
C LEU A 117 18.77 3.95 -8.91
N ALA A 118 18.04 2.84 -8.95
CA ALA A 118 16.96 2.64 -9.90
C ALA A 118 15.78 3.57 -9.61
N GLU A 119 15.36 3.74 -8.34
CA GLU A 119 14.30 4.69 -7.96
C GLU A 119 14.65 6.13 -8.37
N VAL A 120 15.90 6.54 -8.13
CA VAL A 120 16.41 7.87 -8.50
C VAL A 120 16.47 8.05 -10.02
N LEU A 121 17.08 7.11 -10.74
CA LEU A 121 17.26 7.21 -12.21
C LEU A 121 15.92 7.09 -12.95
N ARG A 122 15.01 6.22 -12.49
CA ARG A 122 13.66 6.11 -13.03
C ARG A 122 12.89 7.41 -12.86
N GLY A 123 13.01 8.07 -11.70
CA GLY A 123 12.45 9.41 -11.48
C GLY A 123 13.00 10.48 -12.43
N ALA A 124 14.20 10.29 -12.96
CA ALA A 124 14.82 11.13 -13.99
C ALA A 124 14.52 10.68 -15.44
N GLY A 125 13.65 9.67 -15.63
CA GLY A 125 13.24 9.19 -16.94
C GLY A 125 14.21 8.20 -17.59
N TYR A 126 15.02 7.48 -16.81
CA TYR A 126 15.75 6.31 -17.30
C TYR A 126 14.83 5.10 -17.35
N ALA A 127 15.00 4.26 -18.37
CA ALA A 127 14.52 2.88 -18.30
C ALA A 127 15.47 2.07 -17.41
N THR A 128 14.94 1.25 -16.51
CA THR A 128 15.74 0.55 -15.50
C THR A 128 15.54 -0.96 -15.56
N CYS A 129 16.63 -1.73 -15.64
CA CYS A 129 16.58 -3.18 -15.66
C CYS A 129 17.64 -3.81 -14.76
N MET A 130 17.27 -4.91 -14.13
CA MET A 130 18.18 -5.76 -13.40
C MET A 130 18.09 -7.22 -13.84
N ALA A 131 19.23 -7.84 -14.13
CA ALA A 131 19.32 -9.29 -14.28
C ALA A 131 20.31 -9.88 -13.28
N GLY A 132 19.91 -10.94 -12.58
CA GLY A 132 20.78 -11.66 -11.64
C GLY A 132 20.40 -11.55 -10.17
N LYS A 133 21.41 -11.62 -9.30
CA LYS A 133 21.32 -11.72 -7.84
C LYS A 133 21.01 -10.38 -7.17
N TRP A 134 19.92 -10.35 -6.40
CA TRP A 134 19.48 -9.21 -5.61
C TRP A 134 20.00 -9.23 -4.18
N HIS A 135 19.71 -10.31 -3.45
CA HIS A 135 20.12 -10.56 -2.07
C HIS A 135 19.48 -9.60 -1.02
N ALA A 136 18.21 -9.28 -1.22
CA ALA A 136 17.35 -8.57 -0.25
C ALA A 136 15.90 -9.10 -0.34
N GLU A 137 15.07 -8.80 0.66
CA GLU A 137 13.71 -9.36 0.80
C GLU A 137 12.74 -8.81 -0.27
N GLU A 138 12.79 -7.49 -0.49
CA GLU A 138 11.95 -6.80 -1.47
C GLU A 138 12.28 -7.25 -2.89
N LEU A 139 11.31 -7.17 -3.81
CA LEU A 139 11.59 -7.41 -5.22
C LEU A 139 12.30 -6.20 -5.84
N PRO A 140 13.23 -6.39 -6.80
CA PRO A 140 13.86 -5.28 -7.51
C PRO A 140 12.84 -4.31 -8.15
N VAL A 141 11.71 -4.81 -8.65
CA VAL A 141 10.64 -3.97 -9.23
C VAL A 141 9.92 -3.10 -8.22
N GLU A 142 9.90 -3.52 -6.95
CA GLU A 142 9.42 -2.69 -5.86
C GLU A 142 10.43 -1.59 -5.54
N ARG A 143 11.70 -1.75 -5.93
CA ARG A 143 12.81 -0.84 -5.63
C ARG A 143 13.37 -0.17 -6.88
N GLY A 144 12.47 0.22 -7.78
CA GLY A 144 12.74 1.17 -8.85
C GLY A 144 13.15 0.56 -10.19
N PHE A 145 13.31 -0.76 -10.30
CA PHE A 145 13.56 -1.40 -11.60
C PHE A 145 12.26 -1.59 -12.38
N ASP A 146 12.23 -1.24 -13.66
CA ASP A 146 11.07 -1.49 -14.53
C ASP A 146 10.98 -2.97 -14.95
N ARG A 147 12.14 -3.63 -15.09
CA ARG A 147 12.24 -5.04 -15.46
C ARG A 147 13.25 -5.78 -14.57
N HIS A 148 12.91 -6.99 -14.17
CA HIS A 148 13.79 -7.87 -13.40
C HIS A 148 13.69 -9.34 -13.84
N PHE A 149 14.83 -10.02 -13.91
CA PHE A 149 14.88 -11.47 -13.91
C PHE A 149 16.04 -11.98 -13.07
N GLY A 150 15.76 -12.77 -12.05
CA GLY A 150 16.83 -13.47 -11.35
C GLY A 150 16.54 -13.90 -9.91
N LEU A 151 17.63 -14.18 -9.20
CA LEU A 151 17.65 -14.68 -7.84
C LEU A 151 17.42 -13.52 -6.86
N VAL A 152 16.39 -13.62 -6.02
CA VAL A 152 16.13 -12.64 -4.95
C VAL A 152 17.01 -12.91 -3.72
N ASP A 153 17.43 -14.17 -3.54
CA ASP A 153 18.23 -14.67 -2.42
C ASP A 153 19.77 -14.61 -2.67
N GLY A 154 20.57 -15.19 -1.77
CA GLY A 154 22.03 -15.03 -1.70
C GLY A 154 22.89 -16.01 -2.49
N CYS A 155 22.37 -17.18 -2.88
CA CYS A 155 23.08 -18.15 -3.72
C CYS A 155 22.09 -19.16 -4.32
N CYS A 156 22.48 -19.84 -5.40
CA CYS A 156 21.68 -20.90 -6.01
C CYS A 156 22.55 -21.89 -6.79
N ASN A 157 21.97 -23.02 -7.17
CA ASN A 157 22.59 -23.97 -8.11
C ASN A 157 22.57 -23.37 -9.53
N TYR A 158 23.68 -23.50 -10.25
CA TYR A 158 23.87 -22.87 -11.55
C TYR A 158 23.12 -23.57 -12.69
N PHE A 159 22.95 -24.89 -12.62
CA PHE A 159 22.32 -25.70 -13.67
C PHE A 159 20.82 -25.89 -13.44
N ASN A 160 20.43 -26.04 -12.17
CA ASN A 160 19.03 -26.14 -11.78
C ASN A 160 18.82 -25.60 -10.36
N PRO A 161 18.36 -24.34 -10.22
CA PRO A 161 18.06 -23.73 -8.93
C PRO A 161 16.77 -24.26 -8.25
N GLY A 162 16.01 -25.12 -8.92
CA GLY A 162 14.71 -25.63 -8.46
C GLY A 162 14.70 -27.14 -8.21
N GLU A 163 13.61 -27.77 -8.63
CA GLU A 163 13.35 -29.19 -8.42
C GLU A 163 13.98 -30.06 -9.51
N GLN A 164 14.27 -31.32 -9.17
CA GLN A 164 14.81 -32.28 -10.12
C GLN A 164 13.88 -32.48 -11.32
N ARG A 165 14.42 -32.34 -12.54
CA ARG A 165 13.70 -32.68 -13.77
C ARG A 165 13.84 -34.17 -14.11
N PRO A 166 12.90 -34.76 -14.90
CA PRO A 166 13.03 -36.14 -15.33
C PRO A 166 14.34 -36.42 -16.08
N GLY A 167 15.09 -37.41 -15.60
CA GLY A 167 16.30 -37.90 -16.25
C GLY A 167 17.55 -37.04 -16.05
N GLU A 168 17.63 -36.25 -14.98
CA GLU A 168 18.84 -35.52 -14.59
C GLU A 168 19.24 -35.83 -13.13
N PRO A 169 20.52 -35.61 -12.74
CA PRO A 169 20.95 -35.73 -11.35
C PRO A 169 20.15 -34.84 -10.40
N GLN A 170 19.96 -35.28 -9.15
CA GLN A 170 19.25 -34.48 -8.15
C GLN A 170 20.06 -33.20 -7.86
N PRO A 171 19.55 -31.98 -8.16
CA PRO A 171 20.19 -30.77 -7.69
C PRO A 171 20.18 -30.79 -6.15
N VAL A 172 21.32 -30.43 -5.55
CA VAL A 172 21.51 -30.51 -4.10
C VAL A 172 20.41 -29.72 -3.39
N GLU A 173 19.72 -30.40 -2.48
CA GLU A 173 18.60 -29.84 -1.74
C GLU A 173 19.07 -28.63 -0.92
N GLN A 174 18.55 -27.46 -1.25
CA GLN A 174 18.80 -26.26 -0.47
C GLN A 174 17.89 -26.26 0.76
N LYS A 175 18.35 -25.65 1.86
CA LYS A 175 17.62 -25.61 3.15
C LYS A 175 16.14 -25.19 3.01
N TYR A 176 15.82 -24.40 1.99
CA TYR A 176 14.48 -24.04 1.55
C TYR A 176 14.54 -23.64 0.06
N PRO A 177 13.42 -23.72 -0.68
CA PRO A 177 13.33 -23.18 -2.04
C PRO A 177 13.78 -21.73 -2.08
N ARG A 178 14.71 -21.38 -2.96
CA ARG A 178 15.20 -20.00 -3.08
C ARG A 178 14.20 -19.15 -3.86
N LYS A 179 13.97 -17.92 -3.39
CA LYS A 179 13.07 -16.96 -4.03
C LYS A 179 13.69 -16.49 -5.34
N TRP A 180 13.00 -16.73 -6.45
CA TRP A 180 13.30 -16.19 -7.76
C TRP A 180 12.18 -15.24 -8.18
N ALA A 181 12.48 -14.30 -9.07
CA ALA A 181 11.45 -13.44 -9.62
C ALA A 181 11.65 -13.13 -11.09
N ARG A 182 10.53 -12.94 -11.78
CA ARG A 182 10.44 -12.27 -13.07
C ARG A 182 9.48 -11.10 -12.91
N ASP A 183 10.01 -9.89 -12.96
CA ASP A 183 9.28 -8.66 -12.65
C ASP A 183 8.56 -8.78 -11.30
N THR A 184 7.22 -8.72 -11.27
CA THR A 184 6.41 -8.89 -10.04
C THR A 184 6.06 -10.35 -9.71
N GLU A 185 6.34 -11.29 -10.61
CA GLU A 185 6.03 -12.70 -10.43
C GLU A 185 7.11 -13.39 -9.60
N VAL A 186 6.73 -13.87 -8.41
CA VAL A 186 7.60 -14.68 -7.55
C VAL A 186 7.49 -16.15 -7.93
N ILE A 187 8.63 -16.78 -8.18
CA ILE A 187 8.74 -18.20 -8.56
C ILE A 187 9.59 -18.91 -7.51
N GLN A 188 9.01 -19.84 -6.76
CA GLN A 188 9.67 -20.50 -5.63
C GLN A 188 9.08 -21.91 -5.40
N PRO A 189 9.76 -22.99 -5.83
CA PRO A 189 11.07 -23.02 -6.48
C PRO A 189 11.04 -22.57 -7.95
N PHE A 190 12.16 -22.07 -8.46
CA PHE A 190 12.35 -21.82 -9.89
C PHE A 190 13.05 -23.01 -10.54
N THR A 191 12.29 -23.84 -11.26
CA THR A 191 12.82 -24.95 -12.05
C THR A 191 12.84 -24.55 -13.53
N PRO A 192 14.01 -24.33 -14.15
CA PRO A 192 14.07 -23.94 -15.55
C PRO A 192 13.58 -25.07 -16.45
N GLU A 193 12.80 -24.77 -17.48
CA GLU A 193 12.31 -25.78 -18.43
C GLU A 193 13.44 -26.35 -19.30
N ASN A 194 14.41 -25.51 -19.68
CA ASN A 194 15.55 -25.90 -20.50
C ASN A 194 16.61 -26.62 -19.63
N LYS A 195 17.04 -27.80 -20.08
CA LYS A 195 18.12 -28.57 -19.44
C LYS A 195 19.52 -27.96 -19.64
N ASP A 196 19.69 -27.15 -20.68
CA ASP A 196 20.92 -26.42 -20.96
C ASP A 196 20.99 -25.08 -20.18
N PHE A 197 20.07 -24.86 -19.23
CA PHE A 197 20.07 -23.68 -18.39
C PHE A 197 21.37 -23.59 -17.58
N TYR A 198 21.98 -22.41 -17.61
CA TYR A 198 23.07 -22.02 -16.72
C TYR A 198 22.84 -20.58 -16.27
N THR A 199 22.80 -20.30 -14.96
CA THR A 199 22.36 -19.00 -14.43
C THR A 199 23.11 -17.81 -15.03
N THR A 200 24.43 -17.92 -15.21
CA THR A 200 25.27 -16.86 -15.81
C THR A 200 24.83 -16.52 -17.23
N ASP A 201 24.47 -17.53 -18.03
CA ASP A 201 24.00 -17.30 -19.39
C ASP A 201 22.58 -16.72 -19.37
N ALA A 202 21.71 -17.27 -18.51
CA ALA A 202 20.32 -16.83 -18.41
C ALA A 202 20.17 -15.37 -17.92
N PHE A 203 21.03 -14.92 -17.00
CA PHE A 203 21.07 -13.51 -16.60
C PHE A 203 21.50 -12.61 -17.75
N THR A 204 22.47 -13.07 -18.55
CA THR A 204 22.93 -12.34 -19.73
C THR A 204 21.86 -12.29 -20.80
N ASP A 205 21.17 -13.41 -21.06
CA ASP A 205 20.08 -13.49 -22.02
C ASP A 205 18.96 -12.50 -21.68
N ALA A 206 18.58 -12.41 -20.41
CA ALA A 206 17.59 -11.44 -19.93
C ALA A 206 18.08 -9.98 -20.09
N ALA A 207 19.37 -9.71 -19.81
CA ALA A 207 19.96 -8.40 -20.04
C ALA A 207 19.97 -8.02 -21.53
N LEU A 208 20.29 -8.96 -22.41
CA LEU A 208 20.26 -8.76 -23.86
C LEU A 208 18.83 -8.54 -24.37
N GLU A 209 17.85 -9.29 -23.87
CA GLU A 209 16.42 -9.09 -24.18
C GLU A 209 15.97 -7.67 -23.80
N TYR A 210 16.39 -7.18 -22.63
CA TYR A 210 16.10 -5.81 -22.22
C TYR A 210 16.74 -4.78 -23.18
N LEU A 211 18.02 -4.96 -23.51
CA LEU A 211 18.73 -4.08 -24.44
C LEU A 211 18.08 -4.11 -25.84
N ASP A 212 17.62 -5.26 -26.30
CA ASP A 212 16.81 -5.41 -27.53
C ASP A 212 15.52 -4.60 -27.47
N GLY A 213 14.76 -4.74 -26.36
CA GLY A 213 13.53 -3.99 -26.14
C GLY A 213 13.74 -2.48 -25.97
N HIS A 214 14.97 -2.04 -25.75
CA HIS A 214 15.34 -0.63 -25.59
C HIS A 214 16.01 -0.03 -26.84
N ALA A 215 16.48 -0.85 -27.77
CA ALA A 215 17.20 -0.39 -28.96
C ALA A 215 16.38 0.64 -29.76
N GLY A 216 17.02 1.77 -30.09
CA GLY A 216 16.43 2.86 -30.87
C GLY A 216 15.51 3.82 -30.09
N LYS A 217 15.35 3.63 -28.78
CA LYS A 217 14.57 4.56 -27.94
C LYS A 217 15.40 5.79 -27.52
N PRO A 218 14.77 6.97 -27.38
CA PRO A 218 15.47 8.21 -27.05
C PRO A 218 15.81 8.38 -25.56
N GLU A 219 15.08 7.72 -24.66
CA GLU A 219 15.40 7.73 -23.23
C GLU A 219 16.67 6.91 -22.92
N PRO A 220 17.50 7.30 -21.94
CA PRO A 220 18.66 6.50 -21.53
C PRO A 220 18.24 5.29 -20.69
N PHE A 221 19.13 4.31 -20.55
CA PHE A 221 18.90 3.14 -19.69
C PHE A 221 19.94 2.97 -18.57
N PHE A 222 19.47 2.34 -17.50
CA PHE A 222 20.30 1.77 -16.43
C PHE A 222 20.13 0.25 -16.41
N LEU A 223 21.22 -0.48 -16.62
CA LEU A 223 21.27 -1.94 -16.53
C LEU A 223 22.18 -2.36 -15.38
N TYR A 224 21.61 -3.10 -14.42
CA TYR A 224 22.37 -3.75 -13.36
C TYR A 224 22.42 -5.27 -13.60
N LEU A 225 23.57 -5.76 -14.06
CA LEU A 225 23.82 -7.17 -14.33
C LEU A 225 24.66 -7.77 -13.20
N ALA A 226 24.00 -8.45 -12.27
CA ALA A 226 24.59 -8.90 -11.02
C ALA A 226 24.70 -10.43 -10.99
N TYR A 227 25.82 -10.98 -11.46
CA TYR A 227 26.00 -12.42 -11.52
C TYR A 227 26.01 -13.06 -10.11
N THR A 228 25.72 -14.36 -10.07
CA THR A 228 26.07 -15.24 -8.95
C THR A 228 27.48 -15.80 -9.10
N ALA A 229 28.03 -15.84 -10.33
CA ALA A 229 29.39 -16.33 -10.56
C ALA A 229 30.46 -15.39 -10.00
N PRO A 230 31.58 -15.92 -9.46
CA PRO A 230 31.92 -17.34 -9.26
C PRO A 230 31.61 -17.89 -7.85
N HIS A 231 30.55 -17.45 -7.18
CA HIS A 231 30.16 -17.91 -5.84
C HIS A 231 29.88 -19.42 -5.80
N TYR A 232 30.00 -20.05 -4.62
CA TYR A 232 29.60 -21.45 -4.43
C TYR A 232 28.09 -21.65 -4.71
N PRO A 233 27.65 -22.85 -5.10
CA PRO A 233 28.44 -24.07 -5.32
C PRO A 233 29.33 -24.00 -6.55
N LEU A 234 30.51 -24.62 -6.50
CA LEU A 234 31.43 -24.72 -7.63
C LEU A 234 30.86 -25.63 -8.72
N GLN A 235 30.32 -25.01 -9.75
CA GLN A 235 29.60 -25.66 -10.84
C GLN A 235 29.87 -24.98 -12.17
N ALA A 236 30.39 -25.74 -13.13
CA ALA A 236 30.65 -25.26 -14.49
C ALA A 236 30.53 -26.42 -15.49
N PRO A 237 30.21 -26.14 -16.77
CA PRO A 237 30.12 -27.19 -17.76
C PRO A 237 31.47 -27.92 -17.97
N PRO A 238 31.46 -29.25 -18.19
CA PRO A 238 32.69 -30.05 -18.27
C PRO A 238 33.70 -29.57 -19.32
N GLU A 239 33.22 -29.07 -20.45
CA GLU A 239 34.05 -28.52 -21.52
C GLU A 239 34.80 -27.25 -21.09
N ASP A 240 34.19 -26.44 -20.23
CA ASP A 240 34.82 -25.23 -19.70
C ASP A 240 35.85 -25.61 -18.60
N ILE A 241 35.56 -26.61 -17.77
CA ILE A 241 36.48 -27.14 -16.76
C ILE A 241 37.73 -27.74 -17.41
N ALA A 242 37.55 -28.48 -18.52
CA ALA A 242 38.63 -29.18 -19.21
C ALA A 242 39.76 -28.25 -19.68
N LYS A 243 39.46 -26.96 -19.95
CA LYS A 243 40.44 -25.94 -20.33
C LYS A 243 41.45 -25.64 -19.22
N TYR A 244 41.05 -25.78 -17.96
CA TYR A 244 41.84 -25.39 -16.79
C TYR A 244 42.35 -26.57 -15.97
N ARG A 245 41.96 -27.80 -16.32
CA ARG A 245 42.34 -29.00 -15.57
C ARG A 245 43.85 -29.24 -15.67
N GLY A 246 44.52 -29.35 -14.53
CA GLY A 246 45.97 -29.57 -14.43
C GLY A 246 46.81 -28.30 -14.32
N GLU A 247 46.26 -27.13 -14.66
CA GLU A 247 46.97 -25.84 -14.61
C GLU A 247 47.31 -25.41 -13.17
N TYR A 248 46.53 -25.88 -12.20
CA TYR A 248 46.61 -25.50 -10.80
C TYR A 248 47.37 -26.52 -9.92
N LEU A 249 47.92 -27.58 -10.52
CA LEU A 249 48.84 -28.52 -9.85
C LEU A 249 50.16 -27.87 -9.42
N CYS A 250 50.47 -26.67 -9.94
CA CYS A 250 51.58 -25.85 -9.46
C CYS A 250 51.35 -25.28 -8.05
N GLY A 251 50.09 -25.24 -7.59
CA GLY A 251 49.72 -24.87 -6.23
C GLY A 251 49.50 -23.38 -5.96
N TRP A 252 48.79 -23.09 -4.88
CA TRP A 252 48.44 -21.73 -4.50
C TRP A 252 49.65 -20.82 -4.25
N ASP A 253 50.77 -21.34 -3.74
CA ASP A 253 51.97 -20.53 -3.51
C ASP A 253 52.59 -20.02 -4.81
N ALA A 254 52.70 -20.90 -5.83
CA ALA A 254 53.21 -20.54 -7.15
C ALA A 254 52.27 -19.57 -7.87
N VAL A 255 50.95 -19.81 -7.79
CA VAL A 255 49.93 -18.92 -8.37
C VAL A 255 50.01 -17.52 -7.74
N ARG A 256 50.13 -17.42 -6.41
CA ARG A 256 50.29 -16.13 -5.70
C ARG A 256 51.52 -15.37 -6.18
N ALA A 257 52.67 -16.03 -6.26
CA ALA A 257 53.91 -15.43 -6.73
C ALA A 257 53.80 -14.95 -8.19
N ALA A 258 53.20 -15.76 -9.08
CA ALA A 258 53.02 -15.42 -10.48
C ALA A 258 52.06 -14.23 -10.67
N ARG A 259 50.93 -14.21 -9.96
CA ARG A 259 49.98 -13.09 -9.98
C ARG A 259 50.63 -11.80 -9.49
N PHE A 260 51.34 -11.85 -8.36
CA PHE A 260 52.07 -10.71 -7.82
C PHE A 260 53.06 -10.13 -8.84
N GLN A 261 53.87 -10.99 -9.47
CA GLN A 261 54.83 -10.56 -10.48
C GLN A 261 54.14 -9.91 -11.68
N ARG A 262 53.08 -10.52 -12.23
CA ARG A 262 52.31 -9.93 -13.34
C ARG A 262 51.72 -8.56 -12.97
N MET A 263 51.18 -8.41 -11.76
CA MET A 263 50.65 -7.12 -11.29
C MET A 263 51.74 -6.05 -11.17
N ARG A 264 52.96 -6.41 -10.77
CA ARG A 264 54.13 -5.51 -10.78
C ARG A 264 54.49 -5.10 -12.20
N ASP A 265 54.56 -6.05 -13.12
CA ASP A 265 54.91 -5.81 -14.52
C ASP A 265 53.86 -4.92 -15.21
N MET A 266 52.59 -5.04 -14.82
CA MET A 266 51.47 -4.20 -15.28
C MET A 266 51.43 -2.81 -14.63
N GLY A 267 52.29 -2.51 -13.65
CA GLY A 267 52.28 -1.24 -12.93
C GLY A 267 51.05 -1.02 -12.03
N LEU A 268 50.40 -2.10 -11.58
CA LEU A 268 49.26 -2.02 -10.66
C LEU A 268 49.68 -1.86 -9.20
N LEU A 269 50.90 -2.31 -8.87
CA LEU A 269 51.46 -2.25 -7.51
C LEU A 269 52.52 -1.16 -7.41
N ASP A 270 52.65 -0.58 -6.21
CA ASP A 270 53.82 0.24 -5.88
C ASP A 270 55.05 -0.70 -5.74
N PRO A 271 56.23 -0.35 -6.30
CA PRO A 271 57.43 -1.17 -6.19
C PRO A 271 57.89 -1.47 -4.75
N ARG A 272 57.44 -0.68 -3.76
CA ARG A 272 57.74 -0.87 -2.33
C ARG A 272 56.90 -1.98 -1.68
N TRP A 273 55.76 -2.32 -2.26
CA TRP A 273 54.87 -3.32 -1.66
C TRP A 273 55.44 -4.72 -1.82
N GLU A 274 55.38 -5.50 -0.75
CA GLU A 274 55.76 -6.91 -0.73
C GLU A 274 54.52 -7.79 -0.79
N LEU A 275 54.67 -9.00 -1.33
CA LEU A 275 53.59 -10.00 -1.30
C LEU A 275 53.28 -10.35 0.16
N SER A 276 52.00 -10.25 0.55
CA SER A 276 51.59 -10.67 1.89
C SER A 276 51.99 -12.12 2.18
N PRO A 277 52.33 -12.46 3.43
CA PRO A 277 52.57 -13.85 3.78
C PRO A 277 51.32 -14.68 3.49
N ARG A 278 51.51 -15.98 3.21
CA ARG A 278 50.39 -16.93 3.19
C ARG A 278 49.69 -16.87 4.55
N ASP A 279 48.37 -17.01 4.55
CA ASP A 279 47.65 -17.06 5.83
C ASP A 279 48.25 -18.18 6.70
N PRO A 280 48.61 -17.91 7.97
CA PRO A 280 49.26 -18.90 8.84
C PRO A 280 48.44 -20.18 9.05
N GLU A 281 47.13 -20.13 8.82
CA GLU A 281 46.24 -21.28 8.93
C GLU A 281 46.26 -22.20 7.69
N ILE A 282 46.91 -21.78 6.61
CA ILE A 282 46.98 -22.49 5.33
C ILE A 282 48.36 -23.17 5.19
N PRO A 283 48.42 -24.49 4.93
CA PRO A 283 49.69 -25.18 4.73
C PRO A 283 50.39 -24.72 3.44
N ALA A 284 51.71 -24.96 3.36
CA ALA A 284 52.41 -24.78 2.10
C ALA A 284 51.90 -25.79 1.07
N TRP A 285 51.93 -25.44 -0.21
CA TRP A 285 51.56 -26.39 -1.27
C TRP A 285 52.42 -27.66 -1.23
N ASP A 286 53.71 -27.51 -0.94
CA ASP A 286 54.64 -28.63 -0.80
C ASP A 286 54.28 -29.57 0.37
N ASP A 287 53.55 -29.08 1.36
CA ASP A 287 53.11 -29.82 2.53
C ASP A 287 51.65 -30.32 2.45
N VAL A 288 50.94 -30.13 1.32
CA VAL A 288 49.53 -30.54 1.16
C VAL A 288 49.31 -32.01 1.52
N GLU A 289 50.20 -32.89 1.06
CA GLU A 289 50.08 -34.34 1.25
C GLU A 289 50.46 -34.78 2.67
N ASN A 290 51.01 -33.88 3.49
CA ASN A 290 51.37 -34.15 4.88
C ASN A 290 50.14 -33.91 5.80
N PRO A 291 49.52 -34.96 6.37
CA PRO A 291 48.34 -34.79 7.21
C PRO A 291 48.59 -33.94 8.47
N GLU A 292 49.81 -33.92 9.00
CA GLU A 292 50.15 -33.12 10.18
C GLU A 292 50.06 -31.61 9.89
N ALA A 293 50.33 -31.19 8.65
CA ALA A 293 50.26 -29.78 8.25
C ALA A 293 48.82 -29.24 8.32
N TRP A 294 47.82 -30.11 8.20
CA TRP A 294 46.41 -29.75 8.29
C TRP A 294 45.84 -29.83 9.71
N LYS A 295 46.47 -30.56 10.66
CA LYS A 295 45.93 -30.71 12.02
C LYS A 295 45.81 -29.40 12.79
N ALA A 296 46.69 -28.44 12.51
CA ALA A 296 46.67 -27.12 13.13
C ALA A 296 45.70 -26.15 12.44
N ALA A 297 45.21 -26.47 11.24
CA ALA A 297 44.26 -25.62 10.54
C ALA A 297 42.90 -25.66 11.27
N PRO A 298 42.34 -24.53 11.70
CA PRO A 298 41.13 -24.47 12.53
C PRO A 298 39.85 -24.97 11.83
N TYR A 299 39.99 -25.38 10.56
CA TYR A 299 38.94 -25.89 9.71
C TYR A 299 39.07 -27.37 9.31
N ALA A 300 40.20 -28.03 9.61
CA ALA A 300 40.36 -29.46 9.34
C ALA A 300 39.36 -30.29 10.17
N GLY A 301 38.69 -31.26 9.53
CA GLY A 301 37.72 -32.15 10.19
C GLY A 301 36.33 -31.55 10.42
N LYS A 302 36.05 -30.32 9.94
CA LYS A 302 34.70 -29.73 9.91
C LYS A 302 33.95 -30.12 8.63
N LYS A 303 33.97 -29.25 7.62
CA LYS A 303 33.36 -29.47 6.29
C LYS A 303 34.40 -29.83 5.21
N LEU A 304 35.68 -29.89 5.58
CA LEU A 304 36.78 -30.39 4.77
C LEU A 304 37.32 -31.67 5.42
N SER A 305 37.14 -32.82 4.77
CA SER A 305 37.68 -34.08 5.26
C SER A 305 39.21 -34.10 5.13
N LEU A 306 39.88 -34.89 5.95
CA LEU A 306 41.35 -35.02 5.84
C LEU A 306 41.75 -35.64 4.49
N GLU A 307 40.94 -36.56 3.97
CA GLU A 307 41.11 -37.16 2.63
C GLU A 307 41.05 -36.11 1.52
N ASP A 308 40.07 -35.21 1.56
CA ASP A 308 39.97 -34.10 0.62
C ASP A 308 41.14 -33.12 0.80
N ALA A 309 41.52 -32.83 2.04
CA ALA A 309 42.55 -31.84 2.35
C ALA A 309 43.93 -32.23 1.78
N VAL A 310 44.29 -33.52 1.84
CA VAL A 310 45.60 -34.00 1.34
C VAL A 310 45.61 -34.31 -0.16
N ASN A 311 44.50 -34.09 -0.86
CA ASN A 311 44.35 -34.45 -2.27
C ASN A 311 44.65 -33.26 -3.20
N ARG A 312 45.86 -33.21 -3.76
CA ARG A 312 46.27 -32.18 -4.73
C ARG A 312 45.40 -32.14 -5.99
N ASP A 313 44.95 -33.30 -6.46
CA ASP A 313 44.11 -33.41 -7.66
C ASP A 313 42.72 -32.81 -7.44
N LEU A 314 42.16 -32.93 -6.23
CA LEU A 314 40.93 -32.23 -5.83
C LEU A 314 41.13 -30.71 -5.75
N TRP A 315 42.26 -30.24 -5.20
CA TRP A 315 42.57 -28.80 -5.14
C TRP A 315 42.70 -28.19 -6.52
N ASP A 316 43.36 -28.86 -7.46
CA ASP A 316 43.38 -28.47 -8.87
C ASP A 316 41.96 -28.40 -9.45
N LEU A 317 41.10 -29.38 -9.13
CA LEU A 317 39.75 -29.46 -9.70
C LEU A 317 38.89 -28.29 -9.21
N LYS A 318 38.94 -27.98 -7.91
CA LYS A 318 38.23 -26.85 -7.32
C LYS A 318 38.58 -25.54 -8.04
N MET A 319 39.87 -25.30 -8.28
CA MET A 319 40.30 -24.07 -8.93
C MET A 319 40.01 -24.08 -10.44
N ALA A 320 40.11 -25.24 -11.11
CA ALA A 320 39.72 -25.38 -12.52
C ALA A 320 38.22 -25.09 -12.74
N VAL A 321 37.35 -25.59 -11.85
CA VAL A 321 35.91 -25.28 -11.89
C VAL A 321 35.66 -23.80 -11.64
N TYR A 322 36.32 -23.21 -10.64
CA TYR A 322 36.23 -21.78 -10.37
C TYR A 322 36.67 -20.92 -11.58
N ALA A 323 37.80 -21.27 -12.20
CA ALA A 323 38.32 -20.59 -13.38
C ALA A 323 37.36 -20.69 -14.57
N ALA A 324 36.74 -21.86 -14.78
CA ALA A 324 35.71 -22.07 -15.78
C ALA A 324 34.47 -21.18 -15.55
N MET A 325 34.05 -20.98 -14.30
CA MET A 325 32.93 -20.07 -13.96
C MET A 325 33.27 -18.61 -14.29
N VAL A 326 34.49 -18.16 -13.98
CA VAL A 326 34.96 -16.80 -14.29
C VAL A 326 35.11 -16.60 -15.81
N ASP A 327 35.67 -17.56 -16.53
CA ASP A 327 35.76 -17.54 -18.00
C ASP A 327 34.36 -17.45 -18.64
N ARG A 328 33.40 -18.26 -18.18
CA ARG A 328 32.02 -18.20 -18.70
C ARG A 328 31.34 -16.86 -18.43
N MET A 329 31.59 -16.27 -17.26
CA MET A 329 31.14 -14.90 -16.97
C MET A 329 31.75 -13.89 -17.94
N ASP A 330 33.05 -13.97 -18.22
CA ASP A 330 33.73 -13.07 -19.17
C ASP A 330 33.17 -13.18 -20.59
N ARG A 331 32.96 -14.41 -21.11
CA ARG A 331 32.31 -14.64 -22.41
C ARG A 331 30.94 -13.96 -22.48
N ASN A 332 30.16 -14.02 -21.41
CA ASN A 332 28.86 -13.37 -21.33
C ASN A 332 28.95 -11.84 -21.23
N ILE A 333 29.96 -11.30 -20.54
CA ILE A 333 30.26 -9.87 -20.56
C ILE A 333 30.59 -9.42 -21.98
N GLY A 334 31.34 -10.22 -22.75
CA GLY A 334 31.60 -9.98 -24.18
C GLY A 334 30.31 -9.79 -24.98
N ARG A 335 29.33 -10.68 -24.78
CA ARG A 335 28.01 -10.60 -25.44
C ARG A 335 27.30 -9.26 -25.15
N VAL A 336 27.41 -8.75 -23.93
CA VAL A 336 26.82 -7.44 -23.56
C VAL A 336 27.57 -6.30 -24.24
N LEU A 337 28.91 -6.32 -24.26
CA LEU A 337 29.70 -5.28 -24.92
C LEU A 337 29.42 -5.25 -26.43
N ASP A 338 29.41 -6.41 -27.08
CA ASP A 338 29.10 -6.53 -28.51
C ASP A 338 27.67 -6.07 -28.81
N LYS A 339 26.73 -6.28 -27.88
CA LYS A 339 25.35 -5.77 -28.00
C LYS A 339 25.31 -4.24 -27.97
N LEU A 340 26.04 -3.62 -27.05
CA LEU A 340 26.13 -2.16 -26.97
C LEU A 340 26.74 -1.56 -28.24
N ASP A 341 27.76 -2.21 -28.81
CA ASP A 341 28.36 -1.80 -30.08
C ASP A 341 27.37 -1.96 -31.24
N ALA A 342 26.68 -3.11 -31.33
CA ALA A 342 25.70 -3.39 -32.38
C ALA A 342 24.51 -2.41 -32.34
N MET A 343 24.13 -1.93 -31.16
CA MET A 343 23.09 -0.90 -30.98
C MET A 343 23.57 0.52 -31.30
N GLY A 344 24.88 0.74 -31.48
CA GLY A 344 25.47 2.07 -31.58
C GLY A 344 25.40 2.87 -30.26
N ALA A 345 25.19 2.19 -29.13
CA ALA A 345 25.04 2.81 -27.82
C ALA A 345 26.36 2.90 -27.03
N ALA A 346 27.40 2.19 -27.46
CA ALA A 346 28.66 2.04 -26.74
C ALA A 346 29.34 3.37 -26.34
N GLU A 347 29.41 4.34 -27.26
CA GLU A 347 30.06 5.64 -27.01
C GLU A 347 29.32 6.45 -25.93
N ASN A 348 28.00 6.30 -25.82
CA ASN A 348 27.17 6.99 -24.83
C ASN A 348 26.84 6.11 -23.61
N THR A 349 27.64 5.08 -23.32
CA THR A 349 27.40 4.17 -22.20
C THR A 349 28.60 4.10 -21.27
N LEU A 350 28.41 4.43 -19.99
CA LEU A 350 29.36 4.12 -18.94
C LEU A 350 29.16 2.67 -18.50
N VAL A 351 30.16 1.82 -18.73
CA VAL A 351 30.20 0.43 -18.25
C VAL A 351 31.16 0.34 -17.06
N LEU A 352 30.66 -0.15 -15.93
CA LEU A 352 31.43 -0.45 -14.74
C LEU A 352 31.41 -1.95 -14.47
N PHE A 353 32.58 -2.57 -14.34
CA PHE A 353 32.72 -3.93 -13.84
C PHE A 353 33.35 -3.90 -12.45
N LEU A 354 32.82 -4.70 -11.52
CA LEU A 354 33.37 -4.88 -10.18
C LEU A 354 32.99 -6.23 -9.55
N SER A 355 33.63 -6.60 -8.43
CA SER A 355 33.18 -7.69 -7.55
C SER A 355 32.63 -7.16 -6.22
N ASP A 356 31.69 -7.88 -5.61
CA ASP A 356 31.01 -7.44 -4.39
C ASP A 356 31.81 -7.60 -3.10
N ASN A 357 32.81 -8.48 -3.07
CA ASN A 357 33.75 -8.67 -1.97
C ASN A 357 34.99 -9.43 -2.46
N GLY A 358 36.01 -9.56 -1.61
CA GLY A 358 37.15 -10.44 -1.91
C GLY A 358 36.76 -11.91 -2.11
N GLY A 359 37.73 -12.72 -2.55
CA GLY A 359 37.57 -14.17 -2.75
C GLY A 359 37.07 -14.89 -1.50
N CYS A 360 36.29 -15.97 -1.67
CA CYS A 360 35.51 -16.58 -0.60
C CYS A 360 36.20 -17.75 0.07
N ALA A 361 36.52 -17.60 1.35
CA ALA A 361 37.11 -18.66 2.17
C ALA A 361 36.09 -19.47 2.99
N GLU A 362 34.79 -19.33 2.72
CA GLU A 362 33.80 -20.12 3.42
C GLU A 362 33.95 -21.60 3.07
N LEU A 363 33.74 -22.46 4.08
CA LEU A 363 33.80 -23.91 3.92
C LEU A 363 32.39 -24.44 3.72
N ARG A 364 32.07 -24.78 2.48
CA ARG A 364 30.81 -25.40 2.08
C ARG A 364 31.12 -26.75 1.45
N ASN A 365 30.52 -27.79 2.03
CA ASN A 365 30.49 -29.12 1.45
C ASN A 365 29.21 -29.80 1.94
N GLU A 366 28.21 -29.86 1.07
CA GLU A 366 26.95 -30.59 1.34
C GLU A 366 26.89 -31.93 0.60
N THR A 367 27.88 -32.21 -0.27
CA THR A 367 27.96 -33.42 -1.09
C THR A 367 29.38 -34.00 -1.05
N PRO A 368 29.79 -34.59 0.10
CA PRO A 368 31.16 -35.05 0.31
C PRO A 368 31.60 -36.15 -0.67
N ASP A 369 30.65 -36.89 -1.24
CA ASP A 369 30.91 -37.98 -2.19
C ASP A 369 30.90 -37.53 -3.67
N VAL A 370 30.55 -36.27 -3.96
CA VAL A 370 30.45 -35.71 -5.32
C VAL A 370 31.51 -34.64 -5.53
N LEU A 371 32.41 -34.83 -6.50
CA LEU A 371 33.45 -33.86 -6.86
C LEU A 371 32.85 -32.52 -7.34
N PRO A 372 33.58 -31.38 -7.24
CA PRO A 372 33.10 -30.08 -7.76
C PRO A 372 32.96 -30.10 -9.29
N GLY A 373 32.01 -29.32 -9.83
CA GLY A 373 31.75 -29.22 -11.27
C GLY A 373 30.30 -29.52 -11.68
N PRO A 374 29.76 -30.74 -11.43
CA PRO A 374 28.43 -31.12 -11.89
C PRO A 374 27.30 -30.50 -11.04
N MET A 375 26.08 -30.57 -11.57
CA MET A 375 24.86 -30.02 -10.97
C MET A 375 24.53 -30.55 -9.56
N ASP A 376 24.87 -31.79 -9.27
CA ASP A 376 24.66 -32.44 -7.97
C ASP A 376 25.83 -32.22 -6.99
N SER A 377 26.76 -31.33 -7.31
CA SER A 377 27.85 -30.93 -6.41
C SER A 377 27.55 -29.65 -5.65
N TYR A 378 27.90 -29.60 -4.36
CA TYR A 378 27.82 -28.40 -3.53
C TYR A 378 29.10 -28.21 -2.71
N ARG A 379 30.10 -27.58 -3.33
CA ARG A 379 31.41 -27.29 -2.72
C ARG A 379 31.85 -25.84 -2.93
N SER A 380 32.81 -25.37 -2.13
CA SER A 380 33.49 -24.06 -2.24
C SER A 380 34.97 -24.21 -2.65
N VAL A 381 35.62 -23.07 -2.96
CA VAL A 381 37.08 -23.02 -3.24
C VAL A 381 37.94 -23.14 -1.98
N ASP A 382 37.38 -22.81 -0.81
CA ASP A 382 37.98 -22.90 0.52
C ASP A 382 39.15 -21.90 0.77
N PRO A 383 39.62 -21.76 2.04
CA PRO A 383 40.64 -20.78 2.40
C PRO A 383 41.94 -20.78 1.59
N PRO A 384 42.54 -21.94 1.20
CA PRO A 384 43.78 -21.96 0.43
C PRO A 384 43.70 -21.17 -0.88
N TRP A 385 42.66 -21.43 -1.69
CA TRP A 385 42.45 -20.72 -2.93
C TRP A 385 41.95 -19.30 -2.71
N ALA A 386 41.11 -19.05 -1.71
CA ALA A 386 40.68 -17.69 -1.37
C ALA A 386 41.86 -16.75 -1.02
N ASN A 387 42.91 -17.27 -0.36
CA ASN A 387 44.13 -16.51 -0.12
C ASN A 387 44.91 -16.20 -1.42
N ALA A 388 44.91 -17.13 -2.38
CA ALA A 388 45.53 -16.91 -3.68
C ALA A 388 44.76 -15.91 -4.56
N GLN A 389 43.44 -16.02 -4.55
CA GLN A 389 42.48 -15.16 -5.25
C GLN A 389 42.66 -13.67 -4.90
N ASN A 390 42.97 -13.37 -3.64
CA ASN A 390 43.13 -12.01 -3.12
C ASN A 390 44.56 -11.46 -3.17
N THR A 391 45.46 -12.09 -3.94
CA THR A 391 46.82 -11.56 -4.15
C THR A 391 46.77 -10.08 -4.61
N PRO A 392 47.59 -9.18 -4.02
CA PRO A 392 48.64 -9.42 -3.04
C PRO A 392 48.21 -9.25 -1.58
N PHE A 393 46.92 -9.02 -1.34
CA PHE A 393 46.41 -8.55 -0.06
C PHE A 393 46.25 -9.66 0.97
N ARG A 394 46.27 -9.25 2.24
CA ARG A 394 46.06 -10.13 3.39
C ARG A 394 44.56 -10.38 3.60
N LYS A 395 44.21 -11.60 4.03
CA LYS A 395 42.83 -12.09 4.24
C LYS A 395 41.97 -12.11 2.96
N PHE A 396 40.65 -12.16 3.12
CA PHE A 396 39.66 -12.49 2.11
C PHE A 396 38.25 -12.02 2.57
N LYS A 397 37.17 -12.38 1.84
CA LYS A 397 35.75 -12.13 2.21
C LYS A 397 35.52 -12.32 3.72
N ARG A 398 34.67 -11.48 4.33
CA ARG A 398 34.37 -11.34 5.78
C ARG A 398 35.30 -10.40 6.55
N TYR A 399 36.54 -10.20 6.13
CA TYR A 399 37.51 -9.37 6.86
C TYR A 399 37.58 -7.96 6.26
N ASP A 400 37.69 -6.93 7.11
CA ASP A 400 37.84 -5.54 6.65
C ASP A 400 39.31 -5.17 6.27
N HIS A 401 40.17 -6.18 6.20
CA HIS A 401 41.51 -6.11 5.61
C HIS A 401 41.40 -5.95 4.08
N GLU A 402 42.45 -5.47 3.41
CA GLU A 402 42.44 -5.21 1.96
C GLU A 402 41.99 -6.43 1.16
N GLY A 403 42.31 -7.66 1.58
CA GLY A 403 41.89 -8.86 0.86
C GLY A 403 40.39 -9.13 0.90
N GLY A 404 39.64 -8.54 1.84
CA GLY A 404 38.18 -8.62 1.87
C GLY A 404 37.48 -7.42 1.24
N ILE A 405 38.05 -6.21 1.37
CA ILE A 405 37.40 -4.95 0.95
C ILE A 405 37.92 -4.35 -0.35
N ALA A 406 39.11 -4.72 -0.84
CA ALA A 406 39.61 -4.24 -2.12
C ALA A 406 38.98 -5.05 -3.26
N THR A 407 38.39 -4.35 -4.22
CA THR A 407 37.70 -4.96 -5.36
C THR A 407 38.35 -4.50 -6.67
N PRO A 408 38.54 -5.40 -7.65
CA PRO A 408 38.95 -4.98 -8.98
C PRO A 408 37.79 -4.19 -9.61
N CYS A 409 38.05 -2.99 -10.13
CA CYS A 409 37.04 -2.18 -10.81
C CYS A 409 37.55 -1.65 -12.15
N ILE A 410 36.76 -1.85 -13.21
CA ILE A 410 37.08 -1.38 -14.56
C ILE A 410 35.95 -0.46 -15.02
N ALA A 411 36.30 0.72 -15.52
CA ALA A 411 35.35 1.67 -16.10
C ALA A 411 35.66 1.94 -17.57
N ARG A 412 34.69 1.73 -18.45
CA ARG A 412 34.78 2.07 -19.88
C ARG A 412 33.69 3.08 -20.21
N TRP A 413 34.11 4.23 -20.75
CA TRP A 413 33.22 5.23 -21.33
C TRP A 413 33.96 5.88 -22.49
N PRO A 414 33.77 5.39 -23.73
CA PRO A 414 34.55 5.85 -24.87
C PRO A 414 34.45 7.37 -25.08
N GLY A 415 35.58 8.01 -25.42
CA GLY A 415 35.67 9.47 -25.54
C GLY A 415 35.67 10.26 -24.22
N HIS A 416 35.41 9.59 -23.08
CA HIS A 416 35.39 10.20 -21.75
C HIS A 416 36.44 9.62 -20.82
N THR A 417 36.55 8.29 -20.73
CA THR A 417 37.55 7.62 -19.90
C THR A 417 38.86 7.41 -20.65
N PRO A 418 40.03 7.76 -20.07
CA PRO A 418 41.33 7.49 -20.70
C PRO A 418 41.55 5.99 -20.94
N ALA A 419 41.60 5.58 -22.21
CA ALA A 419 41.83 4.19 -22.60
C ALA A 419 43.19 3.66 -22.11
N GLY A 420 43.18 2.46 -21.54
CA GLY A 420 44.34 1.82 -20.90
C GLY A 420 44.76 2.45 -19.57
N GLY A 421 43.97 3.40 -19.05
CA GLY A 421 44.31 4.18 -17.87
C GLY A 421 44.40 3.37 -16.58
N ILE A 422 45.19 3.87 -15.62
CA ILE A 422 45.23 3.38 -14.24
C ILE A 422 44.79 4.53 -13.32
N VAL A 423 43.66 4.34 -12.65
CA VAL A 423 43.13 5.27 -11.66
C VAL A 423 43.63 4.87 -10.29
N ARG A 424 44.43 5.75 -9.67
CA ARG A 424 45.00 5.55 -8.33
C ARG A 424 44.16 6.17 -7.21
N GLN A 425 43.23 7.06 -7.55
CA GLN A 425 42.31 7.66 -6.61
C GLN A 425 41.51 6.60 -5.83
N VAL A 426 41.33 6.84 -4.54
CA VAL A 426 40.49 6.03 -3.66
C VAL A 426 39.02 6.23 -4.00
N ALA A 427 38.32 5.14 -4.27
CA ALA A 427 36.89 5.11 -4.58
C ALA A 427 36.19 4.03 -3.75
N HIS A 428 34.91 4.25 -3.46
CA HIS A 428 34.05 3.31 -2.74
C HIS A 428 32.73 3.16 -3.48
N LEU A 429 32.09 2.01 -3.37
CA LEU A 429 30.81 1.76 -4.05
C LEU A 429 29.67 2.75 -3.73
N ILE A 430 29.75 3.48 -2.61
CA ILE A 430 28.81 4.56 -2.26
C ILE A 430 28.90 5.77 -3.22
N ASP A 431 30.00 5.88 -3.96
CA ASP A 431 30.25 6.95 -4.94
C ASP A 431 29.40 6.82 -6.21
N LEU A 432 28.83 5.64 -6.45
CA LEU A 432 28.07 5.39 -7.67
C LEU A 432 26.78 6.20 -7.72
N MET A 433 26.09 6.37 -6.59
CA MET A 433 24.86 7.18 -6.52
C MET A 433 25.12 8.65 -6.87
N PRO A 434 26.07 9.37 -6.21
CA PRO A 434 26.48 10.71 -6.64
C PRO A 434 26.95 10.80 -8.09
N THR A 435 27.66 9.78 -8.58
CA THR A 435 28.08 9.73 -9.99
C THR A 435 26.87 9.68 -10.91
N ALA A 436 25.87 8.84 -10.61
CA ALA A 436 24.65 8.74 -11.39
C ALA A 436 23.78 10.01 -11.30
N LEU A 437 23.71 10.67 -10.13
CA LEU A 437 23.05 11.96 -9.97
C LEU A 437 23.66 13.01 -10.91
N GLU A 438 24.99 13.11 -10.96
CA GLU A 438 25.69 14.06 -11.84
C GLU A 438 25.46 13.73 -13.33
N LEU A 439 25.55 12.45 -13.71
CA LEU A 439 25.38 12.03 -15.12
C LEU A 439 23.94 12.20 -15.63
N SER A 440 22.95 11.94 -14.77
CA SER A 440 21.53 11.99 -15.13
C SER A 440 20.90 13.37 -14.98
N GLY A 441 21.49 14.24 -14.16
CA GLY A 441 20.89 15.49 -13.70
C GLY A 441 19.76 15.28 -12.67
N ALA A 442 19.62 14.08 -12.11
CA ALA A 442 18.62 13.78 -11.10
C ALA A 442 18.90 14.50 -9.78
N ALA A 443 17.84 14.85 -9.05
CA ALA A 443 17.94 15.27 -7.66
C ALA A 443 17.78 14.07 -6.74
N TYR A 444 18.60 13.98 -5.68
CA TYR A 444 18.35 13.00 -4.63
C TYR A 444 17.13 13.41 -3.80
N PRO A 445 16.18 12.51 -3.53
CA PRO A 445 14.97 12.86 -2.78
C PRO A 445 15.31 13.20 -1.32
N ALA A 446 14.63 14.20 -0.75
CA ALA A 446 14.70 14.48 0.69
C ALA A 446 13.88 13.46 1.51
N GLU A 447 12.83 12.91 0.91
CA GLU A 447 11.94 11.90 1.48
C GLU A 447 11.68 10.79 0.47
N HIS A 448 11.62 9.55 0.94
CA HIS A 448 11.25 8.38 0.13
C HIS A 448 10.12 7.63 0.82
N ARG A 449 8.99 7.43 0.12
CA ARG A 449 7.76 6.79 0.65
C ARG A 449 7.21 7.44 1.92
N GLY A 450 7.33 8.77 2.02
CA GLY A 450 6.85 9.55 3.17
C GLY A 450 7.78 9.55 4.38
N GLU A 451 8.96 8.94 4.28
CA GLU A 451 9.98 8.93 5.33
C GLU A 451 11.22 9.75 4.90
N PRO A 452 11.83 10.52 5.80
CA PRO A 452 13.07 11.23 5.50
C PRO A 452 14.20 10.24 5.19
N VAL A 453 14.98 10.52 4.16
CA VAL A 453 16.16 9.72 3.80
C VAL A 453 17.44 10.54 3.98
N PRO A 454 18.53 9.95 4.49
CA PRO A 454 19.80 10.65 4.60
C PRO A 454 20.38 10.92 3.20
N PRO A 455 21.15 12.01 3.04
CA PRO A 455 21.84 12.28 1.78
C PRO A 455 22.90 11.19 1.51
N PRO A 456 23.25 10.93 0.23
CA PRO A 456 24.33 10.01 -0.11
C PRO A 456 25.65 10.40 0.56
N GLU A 457 26.42 9.41 1.03
CA GLU A 457 27.72 9.59 1.68
C GLU A 457 28.88 9.66 0.66
N GLY A 458 28.63 9.20 -0.57
CA GLY A 458 29.62 9.13 -1.63
C GLY A 458 30.01 10.49 -2.23
N ARG A 459 30.99 10.45 -3.13
CA ARG A 459 31.42 11.58 -3.97
C ARG A 459 31.40 11.15 -5.43
N SER A 460 30.97 12.03 -6.33
CA SER A 460 30.90 11.70 -7.76
C SER A 460 32.28 11.39 -8.34
N LEU A 461 32.35 10.35 -9.16
CA LEU A 461 33.55 9.92 -9.88
C LEU A 461 33.63 10.50 -11.31
N VAL A 462 32.70 11.35 -11.75
CA VAL A 462 32.68 11.85 -13.14
C VAL A 462 33.98 12.57 -13.52
N SER A 463 34.52 13.42 -12.63
CA SER A 463 35.82 14.08 -12.84
C SER A 463 36.94 13.05 -13.01
N THR A 464 37.02 12.07 -12.11
CA THR A 464 38.01 10.99 -12.13
C THR A 464 37.92 10.15 -13.39
N LEU A 465 36.70 9.76 -13.77
CA LEU A 465 36.44 9.00 -14.98
C LEU A 465 36.92 9.77 -16.20
N ARG A 466 36.82 11.10 -16.21
CA ARG A 466 37.31 11.96 -17.30
C ARG A 466 38.81 12.27 -17.26
N GLY A 467 39.58 11.66 -16.34
CA GLY A 467 40.99 11.97 -16.12
C GLY A 467 41.24 13.37 -15.51
N GLY A 468 40.22 13.95 -14.87
CA GLY A 468 40.29 15.23 -14.17
C GLY A 468 40.92 15.12 -12.78
N ALA A 469 40.80 16.19 -11.99
CA ALA A 469 41.35 16.23 -10.64
C ALA A 469 40.73 15.15 -9.74
N GLU A 470 41.58 14.56 -8.89
CA GLU A 470 41.13 13.61 -7.89
C GLU A 470 40.18 14.27 -6.88
N THR A 471 39.20 13.52 -6.38
CA THR A 471 38.36 14.03 -5.28
C THR A 471 39.22 14.27 -4.05
N ALA A 472 38.89 15.31 -3.27
CA ALA A 472 39.57 15.56 -2.00
C ALA A 472 39.64 14.31 -1.11
N ASP A 473 40.62 14.25 -0.22
CA ASP A 473 40.71 13.19 0.78
C ASP A 473 39.43 13.10 1.64
N ARG A 474 39.14 11.89 2.10
CA ARG A 474 38.05 11.61 3.04
C ARG A 474 38.35 10.40 3.90
N GLU A 475 37.54 10.26 4.93
CA GLU A 475 37.50 9.05 5.74
C GLU A 475 36.50 8.06 5.16
N LEU A 476 36.91 6.80 5.13
CA LEU A 476 36.06 5.66 4.78
C LEU A 476 36.03 4.69 5.96
N PHE A 477 34.88 4.06 6.16
CA PHE A 477 34.61 3.23 7.32
C PHE A 477 34.02 1.89 6.90
N TRP A 478 34.36 0.85 7.65
CA TRP A 478 33.87 -0.51 7.44
C TRP A 478 33.49 -1.14 8.76
N GLN A 479 32.47 -1.98 8.69
CA GLN A 479 32.12 -2.92 9.73
C GLN A 479 31.33 -4.07 9.12
N PHE A 480 31.92 -5.27 9.13
CA PHE A 480 31.18 -6.50 8.88
C PHE A 480 31.36 -7.50 10.04
N GLY A 481 30.24 -7.90 10.65
CA GLY A 481 30.26 -8.75 11.84
C GLY A 481 31.08 -8.10 12.96
N THR A 482 32.18 -8.77 13.34
CA THR A 482 33.11 -8.29 14.36
C THR A 482 34.36 -7.60 13.78
N SER A 483 34.54 -7.60 12.46
CA SER A 483 35.61 -6.87 11.79
C SER A 483 35.25 -5.39 11.69
N ARG A 484 36.25 -4.52 11.83
CA ARG A 484 36.10 -3.06 11.78
C ARG A 484 37.31 -2.47 11.08
N ALA A 485 37.11 -1.50 10.20
CA ALA A 485 38.21 -0.71 9.65
C ALA A 485 37.83 0.76 9.45
N VAL A 486 38.85 1.60 9.42
CA VAL A 486 38.76 3.02 9.06
C VAL A 486 40.00 3.41 8.29
N ARG A 487 39.81 4.17 7.22
CA ARG A 487 40.89 4.74 6.40
C ARG A 487 40.75 6.24 6.36
N SER A 488 41.86 6.96 6.55
CA SER A 488 41.96 8.42 6.49
C SER A 488 43.24 8.77 5.72
N GLY A 489 43.11 9.15 4.44
CA GLY A 489 44.24 9.28 3.52
C GLY A 489 44.96 7.94 3.34
N ASP A 490 46.27 7.92 3.57
CA ASP A 490 47.10 6.71 3.49
C ASP A 490 47.08 5.86 4.76
N TRP A 491 46.55 6.37 5.87
CA TRP A 491 46.48 5.59 7.11
C TRP A 491 45.22 4.74 7.17
N LYS A 492 45.38 3.45 7.48
CA LYS A 492 44.28 2.53 7.74
C LYS A 492 44.46 1.83 9.07
N ALA A 493 43.42 1.85 9.91
CA ALA A 493 43.34 1.03 11.11
C ALA A 493 42.30 -0.08 10.90
N VAL A 494 42.61 -1.30 11.34
CA VAL A 494 41.73 -2.48 11.23
C VAL A 494 41.82 -3.33 12.50
N ARG A 495 40.74 -4.03 12.85
CA ARG A 495 40.72 -5.05 13.90
C ARG A 495 39.67 -6.12 13.63
N GLU A 496 39.85 -7.28 14.27
CA GLU A 496 38.85 -8.34 14.35
C GLU A 496 38.44 -8.56 15.81
N GLY A 497 37.13 -8.62 16.09
CA GLY A 497 36.64 -8.89 17.44
C GLY A 497 37.11 -7.85 18.43
N ASP A 498 37.63 -8.32 19.57
CA ASP A 498 38.19 -7.49 20.64
C ASP A 498 39.71 -7.39 20.61
N ALA A 499 40.34 -7.80 19.50
CA ALA A 499 41.76 -7.59 19.29
C ALA A 499 42.11 -6.08 19.29
N PRO A 500 43.34 -5.72 19.68
CA PRO A 500 43.87 -4.37 19.48
C PRO A 500 43.76 -3.94 18.02
N TRP A 501 43.69 -2.62 17.80
CA TRP A 501 43.77 -2.05 16.45
C TRP A 501 45.17 -2.25 15.87
N GLU A 502 45.23 -2.83 14.68
CA GLU A 502 46.39 -2.83 13.80
C GLU A 502 46.37 -1.52 12.99
N LEU A 503 47.54 -0.96 12.65
CA LEU A 503 47.67 0.28 11.88
C LEU A 503 48.66 0.12 10.71
N TYR A 504 48.27 0.59 9.53
CA TYR A 504 49.07 0.51 8.31
C TYR A 504 49.14 1.86 7.59
N ASP A 505 50.31 2.15 7.02
CA ASP A 505 50.51 3.19 6.00
C ASP A 505 50.37 2.53 4.63
N LEU A 506 49.23 2.70 3.98
CA LEU A 506 48.89 2.07 2.72
C LEU A 506 49.71 2.61 1.53
N ALA A 507 50.33 3.79 1.64
CA ALA A 507 51.25 4.23 0.61
C ALA A 507 52.52 3.38 0.62
N ALA A 508 53.02 3.03 1.82
CA ALA A 508 54.22 2.21 1.99
C ALA A 508 53.93 0.69 1.95
N ASP A 509 52.79 0.26 2.49
CA ASP A 509 52.42 -1.14 2.71
C ASP A 509 50.90 -1.34 2.63
N ARG A 510 50.38 -1.42 1.40
CA ARG A 510 48.97 -1.77 1.19
C ARG A 510 48.69 -3.27 1.41
N THR A 511 49.71 -4.12 1.56
CA THR A 511 49.50 -5.55 1.80
C THR A 511 49.29 -5.86 3.28
N GLU A 512 49.33 -4.85 4.16
CA GLU A 512 48.99 -4.90 5.58
C GLU A 512 49.87 -5.90 6.35
N THR A 513 51.18 -5.83 6.09
CA THR A 513 52.18 -6.77 6.58
C THR A 513 52.95 -6.24 7.79
N LYS A 514 53.08 -4.92 7.93
CA LYS A 514 53.82 -4.28 9.01
C LYS A 514 52.90 -3.42 9.87
N ASP A 515 52.47 -3.97 11.01
CA ASP A 515 51.67 -3.22 11.99
C ASP A 515 52.51 -2.10 12.65
N LEU A 516 52.02 -0.87 12.53
CA LEU A 516 52.62 0.36 13.04
C LEU A 516 51.92 0.89 14.29
N ALA A 517 50.93 0.18 14.83
CA ALA A 517 50.10 0.65 15.94
C ALA A 517 50.92 1.02 17.19
N ALA A 518 51.93 0.21 17.53
CA ALA A 518 52.81 0.48 18.67
C ALA A 518 53.70 1.72 18.48
N ALA A 519 54.06 2.05 17.23
CA ALA A 519 54.89 3.21 16.90
C ALA A 519 54.09 4.51 16.76
N HIS A 520 52.80 4.41 16.42
CA HIS A 520 51.91 5.56 16.18
C HIS A 520 50.57 5.45 16.96
N PRO A 521 50.62 5.37 18.31
CA PRO A 521 49.41 5.23 19.12
C PRO A 521 48.47 6.44 19.02
N ASP A 522 48.99 7.62 18.68
CA ASP A 522 48.22 8.84 18.42
C ASP A 522 47.33 8.70 17.17
N VAL A 523 47.86 8.09 16.11
CA VAL A 523 47.11 7.81 14.88
C VAL A 523 46.03 6.77 15.13
N VAL A 524 46.36 5.70 15.87
CA VAL A 524 45.37 4.69 16.31
C VAL A 524 44.24 5.33 17.11
N GLY A 525 44.58 6.18 18.09
CA GLY A 525 43.61 6.89 18.91
C GLY A 525 42.66 7.75 18.08
N ARG A 526 43.20 8.53 17.12
CA ARG A 526 42.39 9.35 16.20
C ARG A 526 41.46 8.52 15.34
N LEU A 527 41.99 7.48 14.68
CA LEU A 527 41.22 6.66 13.75
C LEU A 527 40.15 5.83 14.47
N SER A 528 40.48 5.19 15.58
CA SER A 528 39.51 4.42 16.37
C SER A 528 38.38 5.31 16.93
N ALA A 529 38.70 6.55 17.32
CA ALA A 529 37.68 7.53 17.72
C ALA A 529 36.80 7.96 16.54
N ALA A 530 37.37 8.19 15.36
CA ALA A 530 36.62 8.50 14.14
C ALA A 530 35.67 7.35 13.76
N TRP A 531 36.16 6.11 13.84
CA TRP A 531 35.33 4.92 13.61
C TRP A 531 34.18 4.83 14.62
N ALA A 532 34.44 5.05 15.92
CA ALA A 532 33.40 5.01 16.94
C ALA A 532 32.32 6.10 16.74
N ALA A 533 32.74 7.31 16.35
CA ALA A 533 31.82 8.41 16.04
C ALA A 533 30.98 8.11 14.79
N TRP A 534 31.59 7.55 13.74
CA TRP A 534 30.86 7.07 12.57
C TRP A 534 29.86 5.97 12.95
N ALA A 535 30.30 4.94 13.67
CA ALA A 535 29.46 3.81 14.08
C ALA A 535 28.24 4.27 14.89
N ALA A 536 28.41 5.24 15.80
CA ALA A 536 27.29 5.84 16.54
C ALA A 536 26.34 6.63 15.64
N ARG A 537 26.85 7.32 14.62
CA ARG A 537 26.06 8.12 13.65
C ARG A 537 25.27 7.24 12.69
N VAL A 538 25.86 6.14 12.22
CA VAL A 538 25.25 5.25 11.21
C VAL A 538 24.52 4.05 11.79
N ALA A 539 24.53 3.88 13.12
CA ALA A 539 23.78 2.84 13.80
C ALA A 539 22.34 2.86 13.28
N ALA A 540 21.84 1.69 12.88
CA ALA A 540 20.48 1.56 12.37
C ALA A 540 19.52 2.23 13.36
N PRO A 541 18.51 2.99 12.89
CA PRO A 541 17.45 3.43 13.77
C PRO A 541 16.89 2.20 14.50
N PRO A 542 16.49 2.35 15.77
CA PRO A 542 16.04 1.24 16.58
C PRO A 542 15.03 0.40 15.79
N GLN A 543 15.09 -0.94 15.92
CA GLN A 543 14.09 -1.84 15.35
C GLN A 543 12.71 -1.21 15.53
N PRO A 544 11.84 -1.26 14.50
CA PRO A 544 10.49 -0.75 14.66
C PRO A 544 9.93 -1.36 15.93
N ALA A 545 9.54 -0.49 16.87
CA ALA A 545 9.03 -0.92 18.15
C ALA A 545 8.01 -2.04 17.89
N LYS A 546 8.09 -3.14 18.67
CA LYS A 546 7.13 -4.25 18.55
C LYS A 546 5.75 -3.62 18.39
N ARG A 547 4.99 -4.05 17.39
CA ARG A 547 3.64 -3.53 17.14
C ARG A 547 2.61 -4.48 17.74
N PRO A 548 1.48 -3.97 18.24
CA PRO A 548 0.42 -4.84 18.72
C PRO A 548 -0.27 -5.56 17.56
N ASN A 549 -0.81 -6.75 17.82
CA ASN A 549 -1.87 -7.29 16.98
C ASN A 549 -3.16 -6.49 17.21
N ILE A 550 -4.06 -6.50 16.24
CA ILE A 550 -5.36 -5.83 16.35
C ILE A 550 -6.45 -6.80 15.92
N LEU A 551 -7.40 -7.06 16.82
CA LEU A 551 -8.56 -7.91 16.59
C LEU A 551 -9.83 -7.05 16.61
N TRP A 552 -10.61 -7.13 15.53
CA TRP A 552 -11.95 -6.57 15.45
C TRP A 552 -12.99 -7.68 15.54
N LEU A 553 -13.85 -7.59 16.54
CA LEU A 553 -15.06 -8.39 16.69
C LEU A 553 -16.25 -7.51 16.35
N SER A 554 -16.75 -7.66 15.14
CA SER A 554 -17.88 -6.86 14.63
C SER A 554 -19.16 -7.68 14.58
N CYS A 555 -20.32 -7.06 14.79
CA CYS A 555 -21.61 -7.70 14.67
C CYS A 555 -22.60 -6.87 13.84
N GLU A 556 -23.61 -7.53 13.30
CA GLU A 556 -24.69 -6.89 12.53
C GLU A 556 -25.82 -6.40 13.42
N ASP A 557 -26.49 -5.32 13.01
CA ASP A 557 -27.85 -4.99 13.44
C ASP A 557 -28.00 -5.00 14.99
N THR A 558 -27.12 -4.31 15.73
CA THR A 558 -27.10 -4.32 17.20
C THR A 558 -26.85 -2.93 17.82
N GLY A 559 -27.81 -2.47 18.63
CA GLY A 559 -27.67 -1.28 19.48
C GLY A 559 -26.96 -1.59 20.81
N PRO A 560 -26.84 -0.63 21.74
CA PRO A 560 -26.18 -0.83 23.05
C PRO A 560 -27.01 -1.69 24.04
N HIS A 561 -27.66 -2.75 23.57
CA HIS A 561 -28.46 -3.69 24.35
C HIS A 561 -27.55 -4.77 24.98
N LEU A 562 -26.57 -4.35 25.77
CA LEU A 562 -25.60 -5.22 26.46
C LEU A 562 -25.64 -4.95 27.97
N GLY A 563 -25.31 -5.95 28.79
CA GLY A 563 -25.29 -5.82 30.25
C GLY A 563 -24.38 -4.69 30.72
N CYS A 564 -23.20 -4.56 30.10
CA CYS A 564 -22.27 -3.49 30.36
C CYS A 564 -22.77 -2.11 29.92
N TYR A 565 -23.84 -1.97 29.14
CA TYR A 565 -24.48 -0.67 28.86
C TYR A 565 -25.66 -0.39 29.79
N GLY A 566 -25.92 -1.26 30.76
CA GLY A 566 -27.01 -1.14 31.74
C GLY A 566 -28.29 -1.86 31.34
N ASP A 567 -28.30 -2.62 30.25
CA ASP A 567 -29.44 -3.43 29.85
C ASP A 567 -29.58 -4.66 30.76
N THR A 568 -30.67 -4.72 31.54
CA THR A 568 -30.87 -5.79 32.54
C THR A 568 -31.43 -7.08 31.95
N VAL A 569 -31.85 -7.08 30.68
CA VAL A 569 -32.40 -8.26 29.98
C VAL A 569 -31.28 -8.98 29.20
N ALA A 570 -30.31 -8.21 28.70
CA ALA A 570 -29.17 -8.73 27.97
C ALA A 570 -28.35 -9.75 28.78
N ARG A 571 -27.98 -10.86 28.14
CA ARG A 571 -27.08 -11.88 28.70
C ARG A 571 -25.76 -11.84 27.95
N THR A 572 -24.87 -10.95 28.37
CA THR A 572 -23.60 -10.69 27.68
C THR A 572 -22.36 -10.76 28.59
N PRO A 573 -22.20 -11.83 29.40
CA PRO A 573 -21.12 -11.89 30.39
C PRO A 573 -19.71 -11.78 29.78
N VAL A 574 -19.49 -12.25 28.55
CA VAL A 574 -18.18 -12.13 27.88
C VAL A 574 -17.87 -10.68 27.53
N LEU A 575 -18.82 -9.99 26.89
CA LEU A 575 -18.65 -8.59 26.52
C LEU A 575 -18.63 -7.67 27.75
N ASP A 576 -19.33 -8.04 28.81
CA ASP A 576 -19.27 -7.35 30.09
C ASP A 576 -17.87 -7.47 30.72
N ALA A 577 -17.27 -8.66 30.68
CA ALA A 577 -15.90 -8.88 31.10
C ALA A 577 -14.89 -8.14 30.20
N LEU A 578 -15.12 -8.11 28.88
CA LEU A 578 -14.28 -7.36 27.94
C LEU A 578 -14.32 -5.85 28.24
N ALA A 579 -15.50 -5.30 28.53
CA ALA A 579 -15.67 -3.91 28.96
C ALA A 579 -14.96 -3.65 30.30
N ALA A 580 -15.09 -4.54 31.28
CA ALA A 580 -14.39 -4.45 32.55
C ALA A 580 -12.85 -4.51 32.41
N ALA A 581 -12.35 -5.21 31.38
CA ALA A 581 -10.93 -5.27 31.05
C ALA A 581 -10.44 -4.12 30.15
N GLY A 582 -11.36 -3.31 29.62
CA GLY A 582 -11.08 -2.26 28.63
C GLY A 582 -11.78 -0.93 28.96
N CYS A 583 -12.10 -0.17 27.92
CA CYS A 583 -12.92 1.04 27.99
C CYS A 583 -14.20 0.85 27.16
N ARG A 584 -15.32 1.22 27.77
CA ARG A 584 -16.63 1.30 27.10
C ARG A 584 -16.89 2.74 26.63
N TYR A 585 -17.26 2.92 25.37
CA TYR A 585 -17.61 4.24 24.83
C TYR A 585 -19.13 4.40 24.77
N THR A 586 -19.66 5.39 25.47
CA THR A 586 -21.11 5.60 25.61
C THR A 586 -21.71 6.32 24.41
N HIS A 587 -20.91 7.03 23.62
CA HIS A 587 -21.37 7.87 22.51
C HIS A 587 -20.73 7.49 21.16
N CYS A 588 -20.91 6.23 20.74
CA CYS A 588 -20.48 5.75 19.43
C CYS A 588 -21.65 5.72 18.42
N TYR A 589 -21.51 6.44 17.31
CA TYR A 589 -22.57 6.58 16.29
C TYR A 589 -22.09 6.17 14.90
N THR A 590 -22.92 5.40 14.18
CA THR A 590 -22.65 5.03 12.78
C THR A 590 -22.94 6.18 11.81
N THR A 591 -22.21 6.23 10.69
CA THR A 591 -22.44 7.20 9.61
C THR A 591 -23.68 6.93 8.78
N ALA A 592 -24.24 5.71 8.83
CA ALA A 592 -25.46 5.34 8.13
C ALA A 592 -26.21 4.22 8.88
N PRO A 593 -27.54 4.23 8.92
CA PRO A 593 -28.34 3.26 9.68
C PRO A 593 -28.52 1.93 8.93
N VAL A 594 -27.53 1.53 8.13
CA VAL A 594 -27.53 0.29 7.33
C VAL A 594 -26.12 -0.13 6.95
N CYS A 595 -25.90 -1.44 6.84
CA CYS A 595 -24.58 -2.06 6.73
C CYS A 595 -23.73 -1.54 5.57
N SER A 596 -24.21 -1.57 4.31
CA SER A 596 -23.34 -1.32 3.15
C SER A 596 -22.75 0.10 3.05
N PRO A 597 -23.54 1.19 3.14
CA PRO A 597 -22.99 2.55 3.19
C PRO A 597 -22.10 2.78 4.42
N ASN A 598 -22.46 2.24 5.58
CA ASN A 598 -21.62 2.43 6.77
C ASN A 598 -20.28 1.70 6.66
N ARG A 599 -20.28 0.47 6.11
CA ARG A 599 -19.06 -0.30 5.85
C ARG A 599 -18.16 0.39 4.82
N SER A 600 -18.70 1.14 3.86
CA SER A 600 -17.89 2.04 3.02
C SER A 600 -17.10 3.03 3.87
N SER A 601 -17.76 3.68 4.83
CA SER A 601 -17.12 4.66 5.70
C SER A 601 -16.08 4.05 6.63
N ILE A 602 -16.37 2.87 7.21
CA ILE A 602 -15.46 2.17 8.11
C ILE A 602 -14.16 1.75 7.40
N ILE A 603 -14.28 1.16 6.21
CA ILE A 603 -13.11 0.57 5.53
C ILE A 603 -12.20 1.63 4.87
N THR A 604 -12.75 2.81 4.56
CA THR A 604 -12.01 3.91 3.90
C THR A 604 -11.67 5.07 4.82
N GLY A 605 -12.37 5.25 5.94
CA GLY A 605 -12.30 6.45 6.76
C GLY A 605 -12.85 7.71 6.06
N VAL A 606 -13.70 7.54 5.04
CA VAL A 606 -14.34 8.61 4.25
C VAL A 606 -15.85 8.37 4.22
N HIS A 607 -16.66 9.40 4.47
CA HIS A 607 -18.11 9.29 4.44
C HIS A 607 -18.61 8.77 3.08
N ALA A 608 -19.56 7.83 3.10
CA ALA A 608 -20.19 7.30 1.90
C ALA A 608 -20.86 8.38 1.01
N THR A 609 -21.34 9.48 1.62
CA THR A 609 -21.87 10.65 0.92
C THR A 609 -20.80 11.39 0.13
N THR A 610 -19.56 11.42 0.62
CA THR A 610 -18.38 11.96 -0.09
C THR A 610 -17.91 11.03 -1.21
N LEU A 611 -17.87 9.71 -0.96
CA LEU A 611 -17.44 8.72 -1.96
C LEU A 611 -18.44 8.54 -3.11
N GLY A 612 -19.70 8.88 -2.87
CA GLY A 612 -20.80 8.56 -3.78
C GLY A 612 -21.24 7.10 -3.66
N SER A 613 -20.96 6.43 -2.54
CA SER A 613 -21.39 5.06 -2.21
C SER A 613 -22.49 5.03 -1.15
N HIS A 614 -23.28 6.11 -1.02
CA HIS A 614 -24.29 6.26 0.04
C HIS A 614 -25.61 5.53 -0.25
N HIS A 615 -25.98 5.31 -1.52
CA HIS A 615 -27.16 4.51 -1.85
C HIS A 615 -26.88 3.03 -1.51
N MET A 616 -27.76 2.41 -0.73
CA MET A 616 -27.63 1.01 -0.32
C MET A 616 -27.56 0.09 -1.55
N ARG A 617 -26.53 -0.76 -1.62
CA ARG A 617 -26.23 -1.58 -2.81
C ARG A 617 -26.12 -0.71 -4.06
N SER A 618 -25.22 0.27 -4.02
CA SER A 618 -24.81 1.09 -5.16
C SER A 618 -24.19 0.19 -6.23
N GLY A 619 -24.98 -0.20 -7.24
CA GLY A 619 -24.58 -1.15 -8.29
C GLY A 619 -24.93 -2.62 -7.98
N GLY A 620 -25.21 -3.40 -9.02
CA GLY A 620 -25.74 -4.75 -8.91
C GLY A 620 -24.72 -5.82 -8.49
N GLU A 621 -25.16 -6.78 -7.68
CA GLU A 621 -24.49 -8.07 -7.55
C GLU A 621 -24.64 -8.85 -8.86
N GLY A 622 -23.62 -8.78 -9.73
CA GLY A 622 -23.38 -9.82 -10.74
C GLY A 622 -24.48 -10.05 -11.79
N LYS A 623 -25.32 -9.08 -12.13
CA LYS A 623 -26.24 -9.17 -13.27
C LYS A 623 -26.08 -7.96 -14.21
N LYS A 624 -26.10 -8.24 -15.52
CA LYS A 624 -25.82 -7.30 -16.63
C LYS A 624 -26.54 -5.95 -16.43
N GLY A 625 -25.81 -4.86 -16.21
CA GLY A 625 -26.37 -3.51 -16.31
C GLY A 625 -25.77 -2.43 -15.38
N SER A 626 -25.35 -2.76 -14.16
CA SER A 626 -24.73 -1.77 -13.24
C SER A 626 -23.52 -2.28 -12.49
N ALA A 627 -22.35 -1.76 -12.85
CA ALA A 627 -21.12 -1.96 -12.10
C ALA A 627 -21.22 -1.26 -10.74
N ARG A 628 -20.61 -1.85 -9.71
CA ARG A 628 -20.36 -1.15 -8.45
C ARG A 628 -19.46 0.08 -8.71
N PRO A 629 -19.63 1.17 -7.94
CA PRO A 629 -18.74 2.33 -8.02
C PRO A 629 -17.27 1.91 -7.90
N ALA A 630 -16.40 2.51 -8.70
CA ALA A 630 -14.96 2.39 -8.50
C ALA A 630 -14.50 3.32 -7.37
N LEU A 631 -13.54 2.85 -6.58
CA LEU A 631 -12.83 3.67 -5.61
C LEU A 631 -11.78 4.53 -6.34
N PRO A 632 -11.63 5.82 -6.04
CA PRO A 632 -10.62 6.66 -6.69
C PRO A 632 -9.20 6.28 -6.21
N PRO A 633 -8.15 6.44 -7.04
CA PRO A 633 -6.78 6.04 -6.68
C PRO A 633 -6.24 6.68 -5.40
N GLU A 634 -6.70 7.88 -5.06
CA GLU A 634 -6.28 8.64 -3.88
C GLU A 634 -6.90 8.15 -2.55
N VAL A 635 -7.97 7.34 -2.59
CA VAL A 635 -8.61 6.75 -1.40
C VAL A 635 -8.29 5.28 -1.36
N GLU A 636 -7.66 4.84 -0.27
CA GLU A 636 -7.29 3.45 -0.07
C GLU A 636 -8.04 2.86 1.12
N CYS A 637 -8.44 1.59 1.03
CA CYS A 637 -8.94 0.86 2.18
C CYS A 637 -7.82 0.71 3.21
N PHE A 638 -8.08 1.05 4.48
CA PHE A 638 -7.01 1.08 5.50
C PHE A 638 -6.26 -0.24 5.72
N PRO A 639 -6.84 -1.45 5.50
CA PRO A 639 -6.07 -2.68 5.62
C PRO A 639 -4.91 -2.76 4.61
N ALA A 640 -5.05 -2.17 3.41
CA ALA A 640 -3.94 -2.08 2.45
C ALA A 640 -2.76 -1.26 3.01
N LEU A 641 -3.03 -0.26 3.83
CA LEU A 641 -2.00 0.55 4.52
C LEU A 641 -1.31 -0.27 5.62
N LEU A 642 -2.07 -1.06 6.38
CA LEU A 642 -1.52 -1.96 7.40
C LEU A 642 -0.63 -3.05 6.78
N ARG A 643 -1.05 -3.62 5.65
CA ARG A 643 -0.26 -4.61 4.89
C ARG A 643 1.09 -4.03 4.46
N ARG A 644 1.09 -2.80 3.92
CA ARG A 644 2.36 -2.10 3.60
C ARG A 644 3.23 -1.87 4.82
N ALA A 645 2.62 -1.74 5.99
CA ALA A 645 3.33 -1.61 7.25
C ALA A 645 3.81 -2.96 7.81
N GLY A 646 3.55 -4.10 7.15
CA GLY A 646 4.01 -5.43 7.56
C GLY A 646 3.00 -6.26 8.35
N TYR A 647 1.75 -5.79 8.48
CA TYR A 647 0.68 -6.60 9.09
C TYR A 647 0.20 -7.70 8.15
N TYR A 648 -0.12 -8.86 8.71
CA TYR A 648 -1.01 -9.82 8.06
C TYR A 648 -2.46 -9.38 8.26
N CYS A 649 -3.20 -9.08 7.19
CA CYS A 649 -4.56 -8.59 7.27
C CYS A 649 -5.57 -9.64 6.78
N CYS A 650 -6.50 -10.06 7.65
CA CYS A 650 -7.52 -11.04 7.30
C CYS A 650 -8.96 -10.61 7.67
N ASN A 651 -9.93 -10.99 6.85
CA ASN A 651 -11.35 -10.68 7.02
C ASN A 651 -12.23 -11.93 6.87
N ASN A 652 -13.01 -12.27 7.89
CA ASN A 652 -13.91 -13.43 7.86
C ASN A 652 -15.19 -13.09 7.04
N GLU A 653 -15.05 -13.33 5.73
CA GLU A 653 -15.98 -13.26 4.58
C GLU A 653 -16.75 -11.96 4.27
N LYS A 654 -17.02 -11.06 5.22
CA LYS A 654 -17.98 -9.96 4.97
C LYS A 654 -17.34 -8.72 4.33
N GLU A 655 -17.68 -8.45 3.07
CA GLU A 655 -17.09 -7.37 2.24
C GLU A 655 -18.12 -6.44 1.59
N ASP A 656 -19.30 -6.27 2.17
CA ASP A 656 -20.38 -5.47 1.55
C ASP A 656 -20.08 -3.94 1.61
N TYR A 657 -18.94 -3.52 1.05
CA TYR A 657 -18.38 -2.17 1.10
C TYR A 657 -19.07 -1.16 0.19
N ASN A 658 -20.07 -1.59 -0.58
CA ASN A 658 -20.86 -0.74 -1.48
C ASN A 658 -20.10 -0.12 -2.66
N PHE A 659 -18.89 -0.62 -2.95
CA PHE A 659 -18.07 -0.29 -4.13
C PHE A 659 -17.30 -1.54 -4.60
N ALA A 660 -16.62 -1.45 -5.75
CA ALA A 660 -15.74 -2.50 -6.26
C ALA A 660 -14.46 -2.57 -5.42
N ARG A 661 -14.30 -3.64 -4.64
CA ARG A 661 -13.14 -3.83 -3.74
C ARG A 661 -11.84 -3.98 -4.57
N PRO A 662 -10.78 -3.21 -4.27
CA PRO A 662 -9.45 -3.45 -4.85
C PRO A 662 -8.83 -4.78 -4.38
N ASP A 663 -7.97 -5.39 -5.18
CA ASP A 663 -7.36 -6.69 -4.86
C ASP A 663 -6.38 -6.62 -3.68
N ASN A 664 -5.77 -5.46 -3.43
CA ASN A 664 -4.73 -5.27 -2.43
C ASN A 664 -5.23 -5.07 -0.98
N VAL A 665 -6.53 -5.22 -0.71
CA VAL A 665 -7.09 -4.92 0.62
C VAL A 665 -6.69 -5.96 1.68
N TRP A 666 -6.81 -7.26 1.38
CA TRP A 666 -6.64 -8.34 2.35
C TRP A 666 -5.56 -9.34 1.90
N ASP A 667 -4.87 -9.97 2.85
CA ASP A 667 -4.06 -11.16 2.58
C ASP A 667 -4.95 -12.42 2.48
N ASP A 668 -6.02 -12.46 3.28
CA ASP A 668 -7.04 -13.51 3.26
C ASP A 668 -8.41 -12.91 3.57
N SER A 669 -9.37 -13.08 2.66
CA SER A 669 -10.76 -12.69 2.88
C SER A 669 -11.68 -13.81 2.44
N SER A 670 -12.08 -14.63 3.41
CA SER A 670 -12.81 -15.88 3.18
C SER A 670 -13.49 -16.32 4.48
N ARG A 671 -14.35 -17.35 4.41
CA ARG A 671 -14.93 -17.97 5.62
C ARG A 671 -13.88 -18.65 6.50
N GLN A 672 -12.70 -18.91 5.93
CA GLN A 672 -11.57 -19.60 6.55
C GLN A 672 -10.48 -18.62 7.00
N ALA A 673 -10.66 -17.33 6.69
CA ALA A 673 -9.72 -16.28 7.04
C ALA A 673 -9.53 -16.21 8.56
N HIS A 674 -8.28 -16.32 8.98
CA HIS A 674 -7.89 -16.36 10.37
C HIS A 674 -6.48 -15.82 10.56
N TRP A 675 -6.18 -15.19 11.71
CA TRP A 675 -4.81 -14.74 12.02
C TRP A 675 -3.79 -15.89 12.06
N ARG A 676 -4.25 -17.14 12.18
CA ARG A 676 -3.42 -18.34 12.21
C ARG A 676 -2.91 -18.75 10.83
N ASN A 677 -3.48 -18.18 9.76
CA ASN A 677 -3.06 -18.45 8.39
C ASN A 677 -1.81 -17.63 8.00
N ARG A 678 -1.32 -16.74 8.87
CA ARG A 678 -0.06 -16.02 8.67
C ARG A 678 1.11 -16.99 8.64
N LYS A 679 2.04 -16.78 7.70
CA LYS A 679 3.20 -17.67 7.52
C LYS A 679 4.25 -17.53 8.62
N ASP A 680 4.40 -16.32 9.15
CA ASP A 680 5.32 -16.01 10.23
C ASP A 680 4.54 -15.72 11.51
N ALA A 681 4.74 -16.54 12.54
CA ALA A 681 4.09 -16.38 13.84
C ALA A 681 4.46 -15.06 14.53
N GLY A 682 5.63 -14.49 14.23
CA GLY A 682 6.10 -13.20 14.75
C GLY A 682 5.57 -11.98 14.02
N GLN A 683 4.92 -12.16 12.87
CA GLN A 683 4.28 -11.08 12.11
C GLN A 683 3.05 -10.55 12.87
N PRO A 684 2.91 -9.22 13.06
CA PRO A 684 1.70 -8.67 13.66
C PRO A 684 0.49 -8.87 12.73
N PHE A 685 -0.70 -9.04 13.28
CA PHE A 685 -1.92 -9.22 12.48
C PHE A 685 -2.99 -8.17 12.75
N PHE A 686 -3.80 -7.92 11.71
CA PHE A 686 -5.09 -7.24 11.80
C PHE A 686 -6.17 -8.21 11.33
N ALA A 687 -7.04 -8.64 12.23
CA ALA A 687 -8.06 -9.64 11.94
C ALA A 687 -9.46 -9.11 12.22
N VAL A 688 -10.38 -9.32 11.28
CA VAL A 688 -11.80 -8.94 11.42
C VAL A 688 -12.68 -10.19 11.38
N PHE A 689 -13.48 -10.39 12.43
CA PHE A 689 -14.54 -11.38 12.46
C PHE A 689 -15.89 -10.68 12.53
N ASN A 690 -16.85 -11.18 11.75
CA ASN A 690 -18.18 -10.59 11.60
C ASN A 690 -19.25 -11.58 12.08
N TYR A 691 -19.99 -11.24 13.12
CA TYR A 691 -21.15 -12.01 13.57
C TYR A 691 -22.41 -11.61 12.80
N THR A 692 -23.00 -12.57 12.07
CA THR A 692 -24.21 -12.34 11.28
C THR A 692 -25.48 -12.89 11.93
N GLY A 693 -25.39 -13.48 13.13
CA GLY A 693 -26.53 -14.09 13.82
C GLY A 693 -27.61 -13.09 14.25
N THR A 694 -27.24 -11.83 14.44
CA THR A 694 -28.16 -10.71 14.77
C THR A 694 -28.72 -10.00 13.53
N HIS A 695 -28.34 -10.37 12.31
CA HIS A 695 -28.80 -9.72 11.08
C HIS A 695 -30.34 -9.74 10.95
N GLU A 696 -30.94 -8.72 10.32
CA GLU A 696 -32.39 -8.55 10.13
C GLU A 696 -33.09 -9.83 9.64
N SER A 697 -32.45 -10.61 8.77
CA SER A 697 -33.00 -11.87 8.29
C SER A 697 -33.13 -12.96 9.36
N GLN A 698 -32.29 -12.92 10.39
CA GLN A 698 -32.34 -13.82 11.55
C GLN A 698 -33.34 -13.30 12.58
N VAL A 699 -33.37 -11.98 12.78
CA VAL A 699 -34.40 -11.33 13.60
C VAL A 699 -35.78 -11.67 13.02
N ALA A 700 -36.00 -11.54 11.72
CA ALA A 700 -37.28 -11.85 11.07
C ALA A 700 -37.66 -13.34 11.05
N ARG A 701 -36.76 -14.28 11.38
CA ARG A 701 -37.11 -15.71 11.48
C ARG A 701 -37.94 -15.96 12.73
N TRP A 702 -39.23 -16.22 12.51
CA TRP A 702 -40.24 -16.31 13.55
C TRP A 702 -41.13 -17.55 13.35
N GLY A 703 -41.48 -18.27 14.44
CA GLY A 703 -42.38 -19.44 14.41
C GLY A 703 -41.71 -20.83 14.36
N LYS A 704 -42.49 -21.89 14.03
CA LYS A 704 -42.05 -23.31 14.04
C LYS A 704 -40.93 -23.57 13.01
N GLY A 705 -39.68 -23.49 13.46
CA GLY A 705 -38.48 -23.70 12.64
C GLY A 705 -37.34 -22.72 12.92
N ALA A 706 -37.58 -21.67 13.73
CA ALA A 706 -36.55 -20.73 14.17
C ALA A 706 -35.56 -21.33 15.20
N ASP A 707 -35.91 -22.46 15.82
CA ASP A 707 -35.21 -23.07 16.96
C ASP A 707 -33.91 -23.86 16.64
N LYS A 708 -33.34 -23.79 15.43
CA LYS A 708 -32.33 -24.79 15.00
C LYS A 708 -30.90 -24.33 14.74
N ALA A 709 -30.56 -23.05 14.90
CA ALA A 709 -29.18 -22.61 14.63
C ALA A 709 -28.51 -21.86 15.79
N ASP A 710 -29.22 -20.96 16.49
CA ASP A 710 -28.57 -20.08 17.47
C ASP A 710 -28.95 -20.39 18.93
N ALA A 711 -30.14 -20.95 19.17
CA ALA A 711 -30.59 -21.39 20.50
C ALA A 711 -29.89 -22.68 20.99
N GLU A 712 -29.38 -23.52 20.07
CA GLU A 712 -28.66 -24.75 20.43
C GLU A 712 -27.29 -24.47 21.10
N GLU A 713 -26.69 -23.29 20.88
CA GLU A 713 -25.35 -23.01 21.40
C GLU A 713 -25.35 -22.46 22.84
N THR A 714 -26.37 -21.70 23.24
CA THR A 714 -26.46 -21.15 24.62
C THR A 714 -27.52 -21.84 25.49
N GLY A 715 -28.52 -22.50 24.89
CA GLY A 715 -29.63 -23.14 25.61
C GLY A 715 -30.54 -22.17 26.39
N THR A 716 -30.50 -20.86 26.09
CA THR A 716 -31.24 -19.82 26.82
C THR A 716 -32.42 -19.27 26.02
N LYS A 717 -33.52 -18.97 26.71
CA LYS A 717 -34.72 -18.35 26.13
C LYS A 717 -35.15 -17.17 26.98
N THR A 718 -35.23 -15.99 26.39
CA THR A 718 -35.66 -14.76 27.07
C THR A 718 -37.16 -14.80 27.33
N ASP A 719 -37.57 -14.42 28.54
CA ASP A 719 -38.99 -14.27 28.89
C ASP A 719 -39.55 -12.98 28.22
N PRO A 720 -40.53 -13.08 27.30
CA PRO A 720 -41.16 -11.91 26.70
C PRO A 720 -41.82 -10.96 27.71
N ALA A 721 -42.14 -11.41 28.93
CA ALA A 721 -42.65 -10.53 29.98
C ALA A 721 -41.55 -9.64 30.60
N ALA A 722 -40.28 -10.05 30.51
CA ALA A 722 -39.14 -9.31 31.06
C ALA A 722 -38.63 -8.19 30.13
N VAL A 723 -39.01 -8.20 28.85
CA VAL A 723 -38.54 -7.21 27.87
C VAL A 723 -39.26 -5.87 28.05
N THR A 724 -38.49 -4.78 27.91
CA THR A 724 -39.04 -3.43 27.81
C THR A 724 -39.24 -3.11 26.33
N VAL A 725 -40.49 -2.95 25.91
CA VAL A 725 -40.83 -2.56 24.53
C VAL A 725 -40.63 -1.05 24.39
N PRO A 726 -39.81 -0.56 23.43
CA PRO A 726 -39.70 0.88 23.20
C PRO A 726 -41.04 1.50 22.82
N PRO A 727 -41.34 2.75 23.25
CA PRO A 727 -42.67 3.35 23.12
C PRO A 727 -43.11 3.59 21.67
N TYR A 728 -42.18 3.56 20.71
CA TYR A 728 -42.48 3.61 19.29
C TYR A 728 -42.94 2.27 18.69
N HIS A 729 -42.83 1.17 19.44
CA HIS A 729 -43.44 -0.10 19.07
C HIS A 729 -44.71 -0.33 19.89
N ALA A 730 -45.71 -0.96 19.29
CA ALA A 730 -46.91 -1.33 20.03
C ALA A 730 -46.59 -2.45 21.02
N ASP A 731 -47.01 -2.31 22.28
CA ASP A 731 -46.79 -3.34 23.30
C ASP A 731 -47.80 -4.49 23.13
N THR A 732 -47.49 -5.39 22.20
CA THR A 732 -48.28 -6.59 21.91
C THR A 732 -47.47 -7.86 22.19
N PRO A 733 -48.13 -9.01 22.42
CA PRO A 733 -47.41 -10.28 22.60
C PRO A 733 -46.42 -10.58 21.47
N VAL A 734 -46.81 -10.35 20.21
CA VAL A 734 -45.95 -10.57 19.03
C VAL A 734 -44.68 -9.71 19.10
N ILE A 735 -44.80 -8.44 19.47
CA ILE A 735 -43.65 -7.52 19.54
C ILE A 735 -42.76 -7.86 20.74
N ARG A 736 -43.34 -8.20 21.90
CA ARG A 736 -42.58 -8.66 23.07
C ARG A 736 -41.77 -9.91 22.76
N GLU A 737 -42.39 -10.89 22.12
CA GLU A 737 -41.68 -12.12 21.76
C GLU A 737 -40.57 -11.85 20.72
N GLN A 738 -40.77 -10.89 19.81
CA GLN A 738 -39.75 -10.48 18.86
C GLN A 738 -38.53 -9.84 19.55
N TRP A 739 -38.74 -8.99 20.55
CA TRP A 739 -37.66 -8.43 21.36
C TRP A 739 -36.94 -9.52 22.16
N ALA A 740 -37.68 -10.48 22.72
CA ALA A 740 -37.09 -11.61 23.44
C ALA A 740 -36.19 -12.45 22.51
N HIS A 741 -36.64 -12.74 21.28
CA HIS A 741 -35.84 -13.42 20.26
C HIS A 741 -34.57 -12.63 19.91
N TYR A 742 -34.67 -11.31 19.76
CA TYR A 742 -33.49 -10.46 19.54
C TYR A 742 -32.47 -10.58 20.70
N TYR A 743 -32.91 -10.58 21.96
CA TYR A 743 -32.01 -10.79 23.09
C TYR A 743 -31.37 -12.19 23.12
N ASP A 744 -32.06 -13.21 22.61
CA ASP A 744 -31.49 -14.56 22.47
C ASP A 744 -30.37 -14.58 21.40
N LEU A 745 -30.53 -13.82 20.30
CA LEU A 745 -29.46 -13.64 19.29
C LEU A 745 -28.28 -12.84 19.85
N VAL A 746 -28.52 -11.82 20.69
CA VAL A 746 -27.47 -11.07 21.41
C VAL A 746 -26.68 -11.98 22.36
N ALA A 747 -27.33 -12.93 23.02
CA ALA A 747 -26.63 -13.93 23.84
C ALA A 747 -25.75 -14.87 22.99
N GLY A 748 -26.22 -15.26 21.79
CA GLY A 748 -25.42 -16.02 20.82
C GLY A 748 -24.19 -15.25 20.32
N MET A 749 -24.34 -13.94 20.09
CA MET A 749 -23.25 -13.04 19.74
C MET A 749 -22.18 -12.97 20.85
N ASP A 750 -22.58 -12.90 22.12
CA ASP A 750 -21.66 -12.90 23.26
C ASP A 750 -20.82 -14.19 23.33
N ALA A 751 -21.48 -15.35 23.18
CA ALA A 751 -20.81 -16.64 23.12
C ALA A 751 -19.83 -16.74 21.93
N TRP A 752 -20.24 -16.23 20.76
CA TRP A 752 -19.38 -16.14 19.57
C TRP A 752 -18.12 -15.31 19.83
N ALA A 753 -18.25 -14.14 20.47
CA ALA A 753 -17.11 -13.31 20.82
C ALA A 753 -16.18 -14.05 21.80
N GLY A 754 -16.76 -14.78 22.75
CA GLY A 754 -16.02 -15.60 23.73
C GLY A 754 -15.12 -16.65 23.09
N ARG A 755 -15.54 -17.26 21.97
CA ARG A 755 -14.71 -18.24 21.25
C ARG A 755 -13.41 -17.62 20.73
N PHE A 756 -13.46 -16.45 20.09
CA PHE A 756 -12.26 -15.80 19.56
C PHE A 756 -11.35 -15.24 20.64
N LEU A 757 -11.92 -14.75 21.74
CA LEU A 757 -11.13 -14.36 22.91
C LEU A 757 -10.44 -15.58 23.53
N ALA A 758 -11.14 -16.71 23.70
CA ALA A 758 -10.52 -17.94 24.20
C ALA A 758 -9.40 -18.46 23.27
N GLU A 759 -9.58 -18.34 21.96
CA GLU A 759 -8.58 -18.71 20.97
C GLU A 759 -7.33 -17.82 21.01
N LEU A 760 -7.51 -16.52 21.20
CA LEU A 760 -6.41 -15.56 21.36
C LEU A 760 -5.55 -15.89 22.59
N GLU A 761 -6.22 -16.29 23.68
CA GLU A 761 -5.61 -16.70 24.92
C GLU A 761 -4.87 -18.04 24.77
N ALA A 762 -5.49 -19.01 24.09
CA ALA A 762 -4.89 -20.31 23.80
C ALA A 762 -3.65 -20.19 22.90
N ASP A 763 -3.64 -19.23 21.98
CA ASP A 763 -2.49 -18.93 21.11
C ASP A 763 -1.38 -18.13 21.84
N GLY A 764 -1.61 -17.70 23.09
CA GLY A 764 -0.67 -16.86 23.84
C GLY A 764 -0.55 -15.43 23.32
N LEU A 765 -1.55 -14.94 22.57
CA LEU A 765 -1.52 -13.65 21.88
C LEU A 765 -2.29 -12.55 22.62
N ALA A 766 -3.02 -12.89 23.68
CA ALA A 766 -3.89 -11.99 24.45
C ALA A 766 -3.20 -10.68 24.88
N GLU A 767 -2.01 -10.79 25.48
CA GLU A 767 -1.26 -9.63 25.98
C GLU A 767 -0.50 -8.86 24.90
N ASP A 768 -0.47 -9.40 23.68
CA ASP A 768 0.09 -8.77 22.49
C ASP A 768 -0.99 -8.14 21.59
N THR A 769 -2.28 -8.22 21.94
CA THR A 769 -3.39 -7.89 21.03
C THR A 769 -4.35 -6.86 21.60
N LEU A 770 -4.62 -5.80 20.82
CA LEU A 770 -5.72 -4.87 21.07
C LEU A 770 -7.02 -5.46 20.55
N VAL A 771 -8.11 -5.40 21.33
CA VAL A 771 -9.41 -5.93 20.92
C VAL A 771 -10.42 -4.79 20.84
N LEU A 772 -11.07 -4.65 19.68
CA LEU A 772 -12.20 -3.76 19.47
C LEU A 772 -13.46 -4.58 19.21
N PHE A 773 -14.51 -4.32 19.99
CA PHE A 773 -15.86 -4.84 19.74
C PHE A 773 -16.79 -3.71 19.33
N TRP A 774 -17.57 -3.91 18.26
CA TRP A 774 -18.50 -2.90 17.73
C TRP A 774 -19.62 -3.48 16.86
N SER A 775 -20.68 -2.71 16.62
CA SER A 775 -21.75 -3.05 15.65
C SER A 775 -21.84 -2.06 14.49
N ASP A 776 -22.26 -2.53 13.32
CA ASP A 776 -22.35 -1.70 12.12
C ASP A 776 -23.52 -0.70 12.13
N HIS A 777 -24.63 -1.00 12.80
CA HIS A 777 -25.73 -0.07 13.08
C HIS A 777 -26.71 -0.71 14.09
N GLY A 778 -27.76 0.01 14.48
CA GLY A 778 -28.77 -0.47 15.44
C GLY A 778 -29.63 -1.66 14.95
N PRO A 779 -30.56 -2.17 15.78
CA PRO A 779 -31.29 -3.41 15.53
C PRO A 779 -32.00 -3.54 14.18
N GLY A 780 -32.09 -4.77 13.66
CA GLY A 780 -32.78 -5.12 12.41
C GLY A 780 -34.32 -5.05 12.46
N MET A 781 -34.88 -4.21 13.34
CA MET A 781 -36.32 -4.03 13.52
C MET A 781 -36.81 -2.74 12.85
N ALA A 782 -38.13 -2.62 12.68
CA ALA A 782 -38.77 -1.38 12.23
C ALA A 782 -38.33 -0.20 13.11
N ARG A 783 -38.29 1.02 12.54
CA ARG A 783 -37.67 2.23 13.10
C ARG A 783 -36.15 2.21 13.24
N CYS A 784 -35.57 1.12 13.74
CA CYS A 784 -34.16 1.02 14.07
C CYS A 784 -33.31 1.04 12.78
N LYS A 785 -33.35 -0.04 11.99
CA LYS A 785 -32.63 -0.10 10.71
C LYS A 785 -33.23 0.88 9.70
N ARG A 786 -32.36 1.46 8.88
CA ARG A 786 -32.66 2.37 7.76
C ARG A 786 -33.08 3.79 8.15
N LEU A 787 -33.29 4.18 9.41
CA LEU A 787 -33.64 5.56 9.77
C LEU A 787 -32.57 6.22 10.67
N LEU A 788 -32.48 7.56 10.62
CA LEU A 788 -31.43 8.33 11.30
C LEU A 788 -31.68 8.60 12.79
N TYR A 789 -32.44 7.73 13.47
CA TYR A 789 -32.71 7.84 14.91
C TYR A 789 -31.65 7.04 15.69
N ASP A 790 -31.47 7.30 16.97
CA ASP A 790 -30.43 6.64 17.78
C ASP A 790 -30.66 5.14 17.89
N SER A 791 -31.92 4.69 17.80
CA SER A 791 -32.24 3.27 17.63
C SER A 791 -31.63 2.63 16.37
N GLY A 792 -31.23 3.42 15.37
CA GLY A 792 -30.49 2.99 14.18
C GLY A 792 -29.02 3.40 14.17
N LEU A 793 -28.64 4.48 14.85
CA LEU A 793 -27.31 5.07 14.77
C LEU A 793 -26.41 4.78 15.97
N HIS A 794 -26.96 4.63 17.16
CA HIS A 794 -26.19 4.42 18.39
C HIS A 794 -25.81 2.94 18.54
N VAL A 795 -24.51 2.65 18.62
CA VAL A 795 -23.96 1.29 18.61
C VAL A 795 -22.99 1.08 19.77
N PRO A 796 -22.82 -0.15 20.27
CA PRO A 796 -21.84 -0.43 21.30
C PRO A 796 -20.42 -0.31 20.72
N LEU A 797 -19.49 0.20 21.53
CA LEU A 797 -18.06 0.19 21.26
C LEU A 797 -17.27 -0.13 22.54
N ILE A 798 -16.40 -1.14 22.48
CA ILE A 798 -15.50 -1.52 23.56
C ILE A 798 -14.08 -1.64 23.00
N LEU A 799 -13.10 -1.03 23.67
CA LEU A 799 -11.67 -1.14 23.35
C LEU A 799 -10.91 -1.72 24.54
N ARG A 800 -10.30 -2.90 24.39
CA ARG A 800 -9.39 -3.50 25.37
C ARG A 800 -7.95 -3.28 24.94
N VAL A 801 -7.18 -2.61 25.79
CA VAL A 801 -5.73 -2.42 25.62
C VAL A 801 -5.02 -3.20 26.72
N PRO A 802 -4.23 -4.25 26.38
CA PRO A 802 -3.45 -5.00 27.36
C PRO A 802 -2.45 -4.09 28.09
N GLU A 803 -2.03 -4.49 29.30
CA GLU A 803 -1.11 -3.69 30.13
C GLU A 803 0.16 -3.30 29.37
N LYS A 804 0.70 -4.24 28.60
CA LYS A 804 1.87 -4.06 27.74
C LYS A 804 1.77 -2.87 26.78
N TRP A 805 0.58 -2.55 26.28
CA TRP A 805 0.35 -1.52 25.27
C TRP A 805 -0.28 -0.25 25.83
N ARG A 806 -0.46 -0.12 27.16
CA ARG A 806 -1.04 1.10 27.74
C ARG A 806 -0.18 2.34 27.50
N GLY A 807 1.12 2.18 27.27
CA GLY A 807 1.99 3.30 26.84
C GLY A 807 1.64 3.84 25.44
N LEU A 808 1.06 3.00 24.58
CA LEU A 808 0.60 3.39 23.24
C LEU A 808 -0.80 4.02 23.29
N ALA A 809 -1.71 3.43 24.07
CA ALA A 809 -3.06 3.97 24.28
C ALA A 809 -3.40 3.83 25.78
N PRO A 810 -3.46 4.93 26.55
CA PRO A 810 -3.59 4.89 28.01
C PRO A 810 -5.01 4.58 28.50
N VAL A 811 -5.63 3.56 27.91
CA VAL A 811 -6.95 3.05 28.28
C VAL A 811 -6.86 2.35 29.63
N GLN A 812 -7.64 2.82 30.60
CA GLN A 812 -7.73 2.20 31.93
C GLN A 812 -8.78 1.08 31.91
N PRO A 813 -8.50 -0.12 32.44
CA PRO A 813 -9.51 -1.17 32.57
C PRO A 813 -10.73 -0.70 33.39
N GLY A 814 -11.93 -1.02 32.91
CA GLY A 814 -13.20 -0.66 33.52
C GLY A 814 -13.56 0.82 33.37
N SER A 815 -12.81 1.57 32.56
CA SER A 815 -13.12 2.98 32.30
C SER A 815 -14.30 3.14 31.35
N VAL A 816 -14.92 4.32 31.43
CA VAL A 816 -16.00 4.75 30.56
C VAL A 816 -15.57 6.05 29.90
N SER A 817 -15.76 6.14 28.59
CA SER A 817 -15.50 7.35 27.83
C SER A 817 -16.79 7.87 27.21
N ASP A 818 -17.08 9.16 27.47
CA ASP A 818 -18.18 9.90 26.85
C ASP A 818 -17.72 10.67 25.60
N GLU A 819 -16.54 10.35 25.05
CA GLU A 819 -16.11 10.93 23.79
C GLU A 819 -17.08 10.57 22.66
N LEU A 820 -17.47 11.58 21.88
CA LEU A 820 -18.22 11.40 20.64
C LEU A 820 -17.35 10.67 19.59
N VAL A 821 -17.71 9.43 19.30
CA VAL A 821 -17.06 8.57 18.30
C VAL A 821 -17.99 8.36 17.11
N SER A 822 -17.44 8.43 15.90
CA SER A 822 -18.15 8.06 14.67
C SER A 822 -17.51 6.84 14.03
N SER A 823 -18.28 5.97 13.36
CA SER A 823 -17.73 4.79 12.68
C SER A 823 -16.67 5.12 11.59
N VAL A 824 -16.66 6.35 11.05
CA VAL A 824 -15.60 6.84 10.14
C VAL A 824 -14.23 6.95 10.84
N ASP A 825 -14.20 6.94 12.17
CA ASP A 825 -13.00 7.05 13.01
C ASP A 825 -12.23 5.74 13.16
N PHE A 826 -12.84 4.62 12.76
CA PHE A 826 -12.28 3.29 13.03
C PHE A 826 -11.00 3.05 12.22
N ALA A 827 -10.98 3.49 10.96
CA ALA A 827 -9.79 3.45 10.10
C ALA A 827 -8.62 4.28 10.69
N PRO A 828 -8.76 5.60 10.95
CA PRO A 828 -7.67 6.39 11.53
C PRO A 828 -7.23 5.88 12.91
N THR A 829 -8.16 5.42 13.75
CA THR A 829 -7.80 4.85 15.06
C THR A 829 -6.94 3.60 14.92
N THR A 830 -7.31 2.69 14.00
CA THR A 830 -6.53 1.46 13.77
C THR A 830 -5.15 1.75 13.20
N LEU A 831 -5.04 2.66 12.24
CA LEU A 831 -3.75 3.09 11.69
C LEU A 831 -2.88 3.73 12.78
N ARG A 832 -3.46 4.58 13.64
CA ARG A 832 -2.76 5.21 14.75
C ARG A 832 -2.24 4.18 15.76
N LEU A 833 -3.06 3.20 16.14
CA LEU A 833 -2.66 2.11 17.04
C LEU A 833 -1.62 1.18 16.41
N ALA A 834 -1.59 1.06 15.09
CA ALA A 834 -0.57 0.30 14.37
C ALA A 834 0.75 1.08 14.16
N GLY A 835 0.81 2.36 14.57
CA GLY A 835 1.96 3.23 14.29
C GLY A 835 2.14 3.53 12.80
N VAL A 836 1.04 3.58 12.04
CA VAL A 836 1.02 3.89 10.61
C VAL A 836 0.60 5.36 10.43
N PRO A 837 1.34 6.17 9.62
CA PRO A 837 0.95 7.54 9.32
C PRO A 837 -0.46 7.64 8.74
N LEU A 838 -1.20 8.67 9.15
CA LEU A 838 -2.58 8.88 8.71
C LEU A 838 -2.59 9.59 7.34
N PRO A 839 -3.19 9.01 6.29
CA PRO A 839 -3.35 9.68 5.00
C PRO A 839 -4.21 10.95 5.08
N ALA A 840 -3.91 11.94 4.25
CA ALA A 840 -4.63 13.22 4.22
C ALA A 840 -6.09 13.12 3.76
N HIS A 841 -6.49 12.03 3.09
CA HIS A 841 -7.87 11.85 2.61
C HIS A 841 -8.85 11.44 3.71
N LEU A 842 -8.37 11.00 4.88
CA LEU A 842 -9.22 10.54 5.97
C LEU A 842 -10.08 11.70 6.50
N GLN A 843 -11.39 11.46 6.61
CA GLN A 843 -12.34 12.39 7.21
C GLN A 843 -12.63 12.06 8.67
N GLY A 844 -12.43 10.80 9.07
CA GLY A 844 -12.44 10.41 10.47
C GLY A 844 -11.20 10.84 11.21
N ARG A 845 -11.20 10.65 12.53
CA ARG A 845 -10.05 10.98 13.39
C ARG A 845 -9.79 9.86 14.40
N PRO A 846 -8.56 9.69 14.90
CA PRO A 846 -8.31 8.69 15.92
C PRO A 846 -8.96 9.10 17.25
N PHE A 847 -9.58 8.15 17.96
CA PHE A 847 -10.07 8.33 19.34
C PHE A 847 -9.22 7.56 20.37
N ALA A 848 -8.24 6.77 19.92
CA ALA A 848 -7.31 6.06 20.79
C ALA A 848 -5.90 6.02 20.16
N GLY A 849 -4.88 6.04 21.01
CA GLY A 849 -3.47 6.11 20.62
C GLY A 849 -2.78 7.42 21.07
N PRO A 850 -1.52 7.65 20.69
CA PRO A 850 -0.80 8.88 21.01
C PRO A 850 -1.35 10.05 20.19
N ASP A 851 -1.06 11.29 20.61
CA ASP A 851 -1.31 12.54 19.86
C ASP A 851 -2.73 12.67 19.28
N LEU A 852 -3.73 12.44 20.12
CA LEU A 852 -5.14 12.56 19.74
C LEU A 852 -5.51 14.02 19.46
N PRO A 853 -6.39 14.27 18.47
CA PRO A 853 -6.95 15.61 18.24
C PRO A 853 -7.85 16.02 19.43
N PRO A 854 -8.15 17.32 19.57
CA PRO A 854 -9.12 17.79 20.57
C PRO A 854 -10.48 17.10 20.41
N PRO A 855 -11.27 16.88 21.49
CA PRO A 855 -12.64 16.34 21.42
C PRO A 855 -13.51 17.00 20.33
N ARG A 856 -14.33 16.22 19.61
CA ARG A 856 -15.20 16.74 18.55
C ARG A 856 -16.46 17.28 19.19
N GLU A 857 -17.06 18.27 18.55
CA GLU A 857 -18.35 18.81 18.96
C GLU A 857 -19.53 18.07 18.30
N HIS A 858 -19.33 17.46 17.13
CA HIS A 858 -20.42 16.87 16.34
C HIS A 858 -20.03 15.55 15.68
N VAL A 859 -20.98 14.62 15.61
CA VAL A 859 -20.95 13.47 14.68
C VAL A 859 -22.08 13.61 13.65
N HIS A 860 -21.85 13.04 12.46
CA HIS A 860 -22.73 13.22 11.31
C HIS A 860 -23.15 11.87 10.72
N ALA A 861 -24.39 11.77 10.28
CA ALA A 861 -24.92 10.59 9.62
C ALA A 861 -25.83 10.95 8.42
N GLY A 862 -25.91 10.04 7.46
CA GLY A 862 -26.70 10.23 6.25
C GLY A 862 -27.50 9.00 5.84
N ARG A 863 -28.62 9.25 5.17
CA ARG A 863 -29.47 8.27 4.51
C ARG A 863 -29.90 8.83 3.16
N ASP A 864 -29.94 7.97 2.14
CA ASP A 864 -30.50 8.28 0.83
C ASP A 864 -31.41 7.14 0.36
N ARG A 865 -30.97 6.34 -0.63
CA ARG A 865 -31.74 5.16 -1.06
C ARG A 865 -31.46 3.96 -0.14
N MET A 866 -32.52 3.41 0.44
CA MET A 866 -32.51 2.19 1.24
C MET A 866 -33.33 1.13 0.51
N ASP A 867 -32.68 0.05 0.08
CA ASP A 867 -33.25 -0.93 -0.84
C ASP A 867 -33.90 -0.23 -2.05
N GLU A 868 -35.20 -0.41 -2.28
CA GLU A 868 -35.94 0.24 -3.37
C GLU A 868 -36.47 1.65 -3.08
N ARG A 869 -36.32 2.20 -1.88
CA ARG A 869 -36.94 3.49 -1.48
C ARG A 869 -35.92 4.60 -1.32
N HIS A 870 -36.16 5.72 -2.00
CA HIS A 870 -35.34 6.94 -1.91
C HIS A 870 -35.88 7.88 -0.84
N ASP A 871 -35.04 8.32 0.09
CA ASP A 871 -35.38 9.36 1.07
C ASP A 871 -34.10 10.05 1.60
N MET A 872 -33.81 11.27 1.11
CA MET A 872 -32.61 11.98 1.54
C MET A 872 -32.79 12.65 2.92
N MET A 873 -32.03 12.18 3.90
CA MET A 873 -32.00 12.70 5.27
C MET A 873 -30.55 12.87 5.75
N ARG A 874 -30.30 13.84 6.63
CA ARG A 874 -28.99 14.07 7.27
C ARG A 874 -29.17 14.37 8.75
N ALA A 875 -28.23 13.91 9.58
CA ALA A 875 -28.28 14.10 11.02
C ALA A 875 -26.97 14.65 11.58
N VAL A 876 -27.10 15.46 12.64
CA VAL A 876 -25.99 15.97 13.46
C VAL A 876 -26.29 15.70 14.91
N HIS A 877 -25.36 15.09 15.64
CA HIS A 877 -25.48 14.82 17.08
C HIS A 877 -24.30 15.45 17.83
N ASP A 878 -24.56 16.17 18.92
CA ASP A 878 -23.51 16.88 19.70
C ASP A 878 -23.22 16.28 21.09
N GLY A 879 -23.77 15.10 21.34
CA GLY A 879 -23.63 14.37 22.60
C GLY A 879 -24.92 14.36 23.42
N ARG A 880 -25.78 15.37 23.22
CA ARG A 880 -27.10 15.45 23.85
C ARG A 880 -28.20 15.86 22.88
N TYR A 881 -27.95 16.87 22.05
CA TYR A 881 -28.93 17.33 21.08
C TYR A 881 -28.67 16.71 19.72
N LYS A 882 -29.75 16.30 19.08
CA LYS A 882 -29.72 15.74 17.74
C LYS A 882 -30.62 16.50 16.80
N TYR A 883 -30.04 16.95 15.69
CA TYR A 883 -30.73 17.59 14.59
C TYR A 883 -30.86 16.63 13.42
N ILE A 884 -32.05 16.58 12.80
CA ILE A 884 -32.27 15.86 11.54
C ILE A 884 -32.85 16.85 10.52
N ARG A 885 -32.22 16.91 9.34
CA ARG A 885 -32.78 17.57 8.16
C ARG A 885 -33.39 16.54 7.22
N ASN A 886 -34.67 16.73 6.93
CA ASN A 886 -35.40 15.99 5.91
C ASN A 886 -35.42 16.81 4.63
N TYR A 887 -34.71 16.36 3.59
CA TYR A 887 -34.73 17.05 2.29
C TYR A 887 -35.99 16.71 1.48
N GLU A 888 -36.66 15.60 1.80
CA GLU A 888 -37.90 15.15 1.16
C GLU A 888 -39.05 14.96 2.17
N PRO A 889 -39.49 16.00 2.90
CA PRO A 889 -40.45 15.87 4.01
C PRO A 889 -41.86 15.44 3.61
N TRP A 890 -42.19 15.55 2.32
CA TRP A 890 -43.44 15.04 1.77
C TRP A 890 -43.49 13.51 1.67
N LYS A 891 -42.37 12.80 1.86
CA LYS A 891 -42.32 11.34 1.94
C LYS A 891 -42.55 10.88 3.39
N PRO A 892 -43.34 9.81 3.61
CA PRO A 892 -43.52 9.25 4.95
C PRO A 892 -42.22 8.67 5.50
N ARG A 893 -42.10 8.58 6.83
CA ARG A 893 -40.98 7.88 7.50
C ARG A 893 -41.00 6.38 7.19
N ASP A 894 -42.19 5.81 7.29
CA ASP A 894 -42.49 4.40 7.04
C ASP A 894 -42.91 4.19 5.58
N GLN A 895 -41.93 3.87 4.73
CA GLN A 895 -42.15 3.51 3.33
C GLN A 895 -42.19 1.99 3.19
N PHE A 896 -43.13 1.49 2.38
CA PHE A 896 -43.23 0.06 2.09
C PHE A 896 -41.94 -0.46 1.43
N MET A 897 -41.20 -1.33 2.10
CA MET A 897 -39.98 -1.97 1.59
C MET A 897 -40.10 -3.47 1.74
N ASN A 898 -40.00 -4.23 0.65
CA ASN A 898 -40.25 -5.67 0.60
C ASN A 898 -39.57 -6.43 1.74
N SER A 899 -38.29 -6.16 2.02
CA SER A 899 -37.54 -6.86 3.06
C SER A 899 -38.03 -6.53 4.48
N ALA A 900 -38.33 -5.27 4.77
CA ALA A 900 -38.81 -4.85 6.09
C ALA A 900 -40.24 -5.35 6.37
N GLU A 901 -41.07 -5.46 5.33
CA GLU A 901 -42.47 -5.90 5.41
C GLU A 901 -42.62 -7.38 5.79
N LEU A 902 -41.55 -8.18 5.68
CA LEU A 902 -41.52 -9.58 6.12
C LEU A 902 -41.39 -9.73 7.64
N GLY A 903 -40.94 -8.69 8.36
CA GLY A 903 -40.67 -8.74 9.80
C GLY A 903 -41.95 -8.74 10.66
N PRO A 904 -42.03 -9.54 11.74
CA PRO A 904 -43.21 -9.60 12.61
C PRO A 904 -43.65 -8.26 13.19
N VAL A 905 -42.70 -7.42 13.62
CA VAL A 905 -42.99 -6.06 14.13
C VAL A 905 -43.72 -5.23 13.09
N LYS A 906 -43.26 -5.26 11.84
CA LYS A 906 -43.86 -4.48 10.75
C LYS A 906 -45.24 -5.00 10.37
N GLN A 907 -45.41 -6.32 10.30
CA GLN A 907 -46.72 -6.95 10.05
C GLN A 907 -47.74 -6.59 11.14
N GLU A 908 -47.32 -6.58 12.40
CA GLU A 908 -48.18 -6.24 13.52
C GLU A 908 -48.57 -4.76 13.54
N LEU A 909 -47.61 -3.86 13.27
CA LEU A 909 -47.89 -2.43 13.11
C LEU A 909 -48.88 -2.18 11.96
N ASN A 910 -48.72 -2.86 10.82
CA ASN A 910 -49.64 -2.75 9.69
C ASN A 910 -51.04 -3.31 10.02
N ARG A 911 -51.14 -4.38 10.81
CA ARG A 911 -52.42 -4.93 11.32
C ARG A 911 -53.12 -3.89 12.20
N LEU A 912 -52.43 -3.37 13.21
CA LEU A 912 -52.96 -2.35 14.11
C LEU A 912 -53.35 -1.07 13.36
N LYS A 913 -52.59 -0.66 12.33
CA LYS A 913 -52.92 0.48 11.47
C LYS A 913 -54.27 0.26 10.75
N ARG A 914 -54.47 -0.93 10.18
CA ARG A 914 -55.73 -1.29 9.48
C ARG A 914 -56.92 -1.36 10.43
N GLU A 915 -56.69 -1.76 11.67
CA GLU A 915 -57.72 -1.83 12.72
C GLU A 915 -57.99 -0.49 13.42
N GLY A 916 -57.20 0.56 13.13
CA GLY A 916 -57.30 1.84 13.83
C GLY A 916 -56.87 1.78 15.29
N ALA A 917 -56.04 0.81 15.66
CA ALA A 917 -55.65 0.48 17.03
C ALA A 917 -54.15 0.78 17.33
N LEU A 918 -53.50 1.63 16.53
CA LEU A 918 -52.11 2.02 16.78
C LEU A 918 -52.00 2.90 18.03
N PRO A 919 -51.12 2.58 18.99
CA PRO A 919 -50.83 3.48 20.11
C PRO A 919 -50.08 4.73 19.62
N GLU A 920 -50.17 5.82 20.37
CA GLU A 920 -49.65 7.15 20.00
C GLU A 920 -48.17 7.12 19.57
N GLY A 921 -47.30 6.47 20.37
CA GLY A 921 -45.88 6.36 20.04
C GLY A 921 -45.61 5.54 18.77
N ALA A 922 -46.43 4.54 18.47
CA ALA A 922 -46.32 3.77 17.21
C ALA A 922 -46.93 4.53 16.01
N ALA A 923 -47.95 5.35 16.26
CA ALA A 923 -48.58 6.18 15.23
C ALA A 923 -47.59 7.17 14.62
N TRP A 924 -46.64 7.69 15.42
CA TRP A 924 -45.56 8.56 14.98
C TRP A 924 -44.78 8.02 13.77
N MET A 925 -44.54 6.70 13.70
CA MET A 925 -43.84 6.08 12.57
C MET A 925 -44.67 6.08 11.28
N THR A 926 -46.01 6.06 11.42
CA THR A 926 -46.93 5.77 10.32
C THR A 926 -47.50 7.00 9.64
N GLY A 927 -47.02 8.19 10.00
CA GLY A 927 -47.45 9.47 9.42
C GLY A 927 -47.09 9.59 7.93
N ASP A 928 -48.01 10.19 7.16
CA ASP A 928 -47.88 10.34 5.71
C ASP A 928 -46.83 11.38 5.27
N ARG A 929 -46.34 12.21 6.22
CA ARG A 929 -45.33 13.24 6.03
C ARG A 929 -44.44 13.36 7.27
N LYS A 930 -43.29 14.01 7.11
CA LYS A 930 -42.36 14.36 8.19
C LYS A 930 -42.06 15.87 8.15
N PRO A 931 -41.69 16.49 9.29
CA PRO A 931 -41.28 17.90 9.30
C PRO A 931 -39.95 18.07 8.54
N ALA A 932 -39.71 19.27 8.00
CA ALA A 932 -38.46 19.56 7.28
C ALA A 932 -37.24 19.48 8.20
N GLU A 933 -37.41 19.83 9.48
CA GLU A 933 -36.37 19.82 10.49
C GLU A 933 -36.91 19.20 11.79
N GLU A 934 -36.07 18.39 12.43
CA GLU A 934 -36.34 17.79 13.74
C GLU A 934 -35.19 18.12 14.68
N LEU A 935 -35.50 18.35 15.95
CA LEU A 935 -34.51 18.59 17.02
C LEU A 935 -34.92 17.79 18.25
N TYR A 936 -34.03 16.99 18.80
CA TYR A 936 -34.30 16.18 19.99
C TYR A 936 -33.26 16.45 21.07
N ASP A 937 -33.68 16.43 22.33
CA ASP A 937 -32.82 16.30 23.50
C ASP A 937 -32.80 14.81 23.88
N THR A 938 -31.76 14.07 23.47
CA THR A 938 -31.73 12.60 23.59
C THR A 938 -31.52 12.11 25.02
N GLU A 939 -31.19 12.99 25.96
CA GLU A 939 -31.22 12.67 27.39
C GLU A 939 -32.65 12.71 27.96
N ALA A 940 -33.43 13.73 27.59
CA ALA A 940 -34.81 13.91 28.06
C ALA A 940 -35.83 13.06 27.27
N ASP A 941 -35.53 12.80 26.00
CA ASP A 941 -36.32 12.00 25.07
C ASP A 941 -35.40 10.98 24.34
N PRO A 942 -34.97 9.90 25.03
CA PRO A 942 -34.07 8.89 24.48
C PRO A 942 -34.67 8.07 23.33
N HIS A 943 -35.97 8.26 23.04
CA HIS A 943 -36.67 7.60 21.96
C HIS A 943 -37.01 8.54 20.80
N GLU A 944 -36.63 9.82 20.87
CA GLU A 944 -36.77 10.82 19.81
C GLU A 944 -38.20 10.89 19.24
N LEU A 945 -39.20 11.02 20.11
CA LEU A 945 -40.62 11.12 19.75
C LEU A 945 -41.16 12.56 19.78
N ALA A 946 -40.55 13.44 20.57
CA ALA A 946 -40.98 14.83 20.77
C ALA A 946 -39.95 15.83 20.23
N SER A 947 -40.16 16.29 19.00
CA SER A 947 -39.28 17.28 18.37
C SER A 947 -39.45 18.67 18.99
N LEU A 948 -38.33 19.29 19.34
CA LEU A 948 -38.17 20.65 19.87
C LEU A 948 -37.95 21.70 18.76
N ALA A 949 -38.01 21.32 17.48
CA ALA A 949 -37.68 22.22 16.36
C ALA A 949 -38.60 23.45 16.27
N GLU A 950 -39.85 23.32 16.71
CA GLU A 950 -40.83 24.42 16.75
C GLU A 950 -40.87 25.14 18.11
N ASP A 951 -40.10 24.69 19.11
CA ASP A 951 -40.04 25.32 20.41
C ASP A 951 -39.15 26.57 20.39
N PRO A 952 -39.69 27.78 20.64
CA PRO A 952 -38.91 29.02 20.67
C PRO A 952 -37.76 29.00 21.69
N ALA A 953 -37.88 28.24 22.79
CA ALA A 953 -36.82 28.13 23.80
C ALA A 953 -35.56 27.44 23.26
N HIS A 954 -35.71 26.60 22.23
CA HIS A 954 -34.63 25.81 21.63
C HIS A 954 -34.16 26.35 20.28
N ALA A 955 -34.67 27.50 19.83
CA ALA A 955 -34.32 28.11 18.54
C ALA A 955 -32.80 28.35 18.37
N GLY A 956 -32.08 28.68 19.45
CA GLY A 956 -30.63 28.84 19.43
C GLY A 956 -29.89 27.51 19.19
N THR A 957 -30.32 26.42 19.82
CA THR A 957 -29.78 25.07 19.63
C THR A 957 -30.04 24.58 18.20
N LEU A 958 -31.27 24.77 17.71
CA LEU A 958 -31.64 24.44 16.33
C LEU A 958 -30.74 25.18 15.33
N ALA A 959 -30.56 26.50 15.49
CA ALA A 959 -29.72 27.29 14.60
C ALA A 959 -28.25 26.83 14.60
N ARG A 960 -27.69 26.50 15.77
CA ARG A 960 -26.32 25.99 15.91
C ARG A 960 -26.13 24.66 15.19
N LEU A 961 -27.00 23.68 15.42
CA LEU A 961 -26.87 22.35 14.80
C LEU A 961 -27.20 22.38 13.30
N ARG A 962 -28.13 23.26 12.88
CA ARG A 962 -28.37 23.56 11.46
C ARG A 962 -27.10 24.07 10.79
N ALA A 963 -26.40 25.02 11.41
CA ALA A 963 -25.14 25.54 10.88
C ALA A 963 -24.03 24.47 10.84
N ALA A 964 -23.97 23.58 11.83
CA ALA A 964 -23.05 22.44 11.83
C ALA A 964 -23.36 21.46 10.69
N HIS A 965 -24.65 21.19 10.41
CA HIS A 965 -25.08 20.42 9.25
C HIS A 965 -24.66 21.07 7.93
N ASP A 966 -24.95 22.35 7.75
CA ASP A 966 -24.64 23.08 6.52
C ASP A 966 -23.12 23.11 6.25
N LYS A 967 -22.33 23.31 7.31
CA LYS A 967 -20.87 23.23 7.25
C LYS A 967 -20.39 21.83 6.85
N TRP A 968 -20.88 20.78 7.51
CA TRP A 968 -20.49 19.41 7.18
C TRP A 968 -20.88 19.02 5.75
N ALA A 969 -22.08 19.38 5.28
CA ALA A 969 -22.50 19.10 3.92
C ALA A 969 -21.59 19.79 2.87
N ALA A 970 -21.07 20.97 3.19
CA ALA A 970 -20.09 21.66 2.36
C ALA A 970 -18.70 21.00 2.41
N ASP A 971 -18.16 20.74 3.61
CA ASP A 971 -16.82 20.18 3.81
C ASP A 971 -16.71 18.74 3.31
N SER A 972 -17.76 17.94 3.53
CA SER A 972 -17.82 16.54 3.12
C SER A 972 -18.18 16.36 1.65
N ARG A 973 -18.45 17.43 0.90
CA ARG A 973 -18.73 17.32 -0.54
C ARG A 973 -19.90 16.36 -0.83
N ASP A 974 -21.03 16.56 -0.16
CA ASP A 974 -22.16 15.63 -0.16
C ASP A 974 -22.73 15.35 -1.58
N LEU A 975 -22.32 14.23 -2.17
CA LEU A 975 -22.77 13.81 -3.50
C LEU A 975 -24.22 13.30 -3.52
N GLY A 976 -24.84 13.08 -2.35
CA GLY A 976 -26.25 12.65 -2.28
C GLY A 976 -27.24 13.72 -2.72
N LEU A 977 -26.78 14.98 -2.88
CA LEU A 977 -27.58 16.05 -3.47
C LEU A 977 -27.80 15.87 -4.99
N LEU A 978 -27.03 15.00 -5.65
CA LEU A 978 -27.23 14.66 -7.05
C LEU A 978 -28.23 13.50 -7.15
N PRO A 979 -29.25 13.57 -8.03
CA PRO A 979 -30.12 12.44 -8.27
C PRO A 979 -29.33 11.20 -8.72
N GLU A 980 -29.64 10.01 -8.22
CA GLU A 980 -28.83 8.79 -8.41
C GLU A 980 -28.48 8.50 -9.89
N ALA A 981 -29.45 8.65 -10.81
CA ALA A 981 -29.20 8.48 -12.24
C ALA A 981 -28.18 9.49 -12.80
N GLU A 982 -28.24 10.74 -12.33
CA GLU A 982 -27.30 11.79 -12.74
C GLU A 982 -25.92 11.58 -12.12
N LEU A 983 -25.85 11.15 -10.85
CA LEU A 983 -24.60 10.77 -10.19
C LEU A 983 -23.90 9.63 -10.95
N ASN A 984 -24.66 8.64 -11.43
CA ASN A 984 -24.14 7.55 -12.25
C ASN A 984 -23.64 8.03 -13.60
N ARG A 985 -24.43 8.85 -14.30
CA ARG A 985 -24.04 9.43 -15.59
C ARG A 985 -22.74 10.22 -15.47
N LEU A 986 -22.64 11.10 -14.47
CA LEU A 986 -21.46 11.92 -14.23
C LEU A 986 -20.26 11.08 -13.78
N GLY A 987 -20.46 10.08 -12.92
CA GLY A 987 -19.41 9.15 -12.52
C GLY A 987 -18.80 8.41 -13.71
N ASN A 988 -19.63 8.00 -14.69
CA ASN A 988 -19.15 7.38 -15.92
C ASN A 988 -18.37 8.37 -16.82
N VAL A 989 -18.74 9.65 -16.84
CA VAL A 989 -18.05 10.69 -17.61
C VAL A 989 -16.69 11.05 -17.00
N HIS A 990 -16.60 11.13 -15.67
CA HIS A 990 -15.40 11.58 -14.96
C HIS A 990 -14.56 10.42 -14.36
N GLY A 991 -14.90 9.17 -14.69
CA GLY A 991 -14.18 7.97 -14.27
C GLY A 991 -14.59 7.42 -12.89
N THR A 992 -14.87 8.29 -11.91
CA THR A 992 -15.39 7.88 -10.58
C THR A 992 -16.47 8.84 -10.09
N ARG A 993 -17.36 8.35 -9.20
CA ARG A 993 -18.35 9.22 -8.53
C ARG A 993 -17.67 10.28 -7.67
N TYR A 994 -16.54 9.96 -7.03
CA TYR A 994 -15.76 10.90 -6.22
C TYR A 994 -15.24 12.10 -7.02
N ALA A 995 -14.78 11.85 -8.26
CA ALA A 995 -14.24 12.90 -9.14
C ALA A 995 -15.31 13.93 -9.58
N VAL A 996 -16.60 13.57 -9.52
CA VAL A 996 -17.72 14.45 -9.90
C VAL A 996 -17.71 15.76 -9.11
N HIS A 997 -17.34 15.72 -7.83
CA HIS A 997 -17.29 16.93 -7.02
C HIS A 997 -16.33 17.98 -7.59
N ALA A 998 -15.09 17.57 -7.86
CA ALA A 998 -14.07 18.46 -8.38
C ALA A 998 -14.39 18.91 -9.81
N ALA A 999 -14.93 18.02 -10.64
CA ALA A 999 -15.32 18.34 -12.01
C ALA A 999 -16.37 19.45 -12.06
N LEU A 1000 -17.47 19.30 -11.32
CA LEU A 1000 -18.54 20.30 -11.32
C LEU A 1000 -18.11 21.63 -10.67
N ALA A 1001 -17.27 21.59 -9.63
CA ALA A 1001 -16.71 22.80 -9.03
C ALA A 1001 -15.77 23.55 -9.98
N ALA A 1002 -15.06 22.84 -10.88
CA ALA A 1002 -14.20 23.44 -11.88
C ALA A 1002 -15.02 24.04 -13.04
N GLU A 1003 -16.14 23.43 -13.42
CA GLU A 1003 -17.06 23.95 -14.43
C GLU A 1003 -17.82 25.19 -13.95
N ASP A 1004 -18.30 25.17 -12.71
CA ASP A 1004 -18.99 26.28 -12.06
C ASP A 1004 -18.67 26.32 -10.55
N PRO A 1005 -17.83 27.27 -10.10
CA PRO A 1005 -17.45 27.39 -8.69
C PRO A 1005 -18.63 27.64 -7.74
N THR A 1006 -19.77 28.10 -8.25
CA THR A 1006 -20.98 28.37 -7.45
C THR A 1006 -21.96 27.20 -7.44
N PHE A 1007 -21.68 26.13 -8.19
CA PHE A 1007 -22.59 25.01 -8.39
C PHE A 1007 -23.04 24.38 -7.07
N TRP A 1008 -22.09 23.98 -6.23
CA TRP A 1008 -22.38 23.24 -4.99
C TRP A 1008 -23.15 24.09 -3.98
N ASP A 1009 -22.88 25.39 -3.92
CA ASP A 1009 -23.60 26.31 -3.05
C ASP A 1009 -25.03 26.55 -3.52
N THR A 1010 -25.19 26.74 -4.84
CA THR A 1010 -26.50 26.83 -5.49
C THR A 1010 -27.31 25.57 -5.27
N LEU A 1011 -26.70 24.39 -5.47
CA LEU A 1011 -27.36 23.10 -5.30
C LEU A 1011 -27.83 22.88 -3.85
N ARG A 1012 -26.96 23.13 -2.86
CA ARG A 1012 -27.33 23.03 -1.43
C ARG A 1012 -28.48 23.97 -1.07
N THR A 1013 -28.41 25.21 -1.54
CA THR A 1013 -29.43 26.24 -1.29
C THR A 1013 -30.78 25.82 -1.88
N VAL A 1014 -30.80 25.43 -3.16
CA VAL A 1014 -32.05 25.03 -3.83
C VAL A 1014 -32.62 23.75 -3.22
N ALA A 1015 -31.79 22.79 -2.84
CA ALA A 1015 -32.23 21.57 -2.14
C ALA A 1015 -32.86 21.89 -0.77
N ALA A 1016 -32.25 22.77 0.02
CA ALA A 1016 -32.81 23.21 1.30
C ALA A 1016 -34.14 23.96 1.13
N LEU A 1017 -34.25 24.86 0.15
CA LEU A 1017 -35.49 25.57 -0.18
C LEU A 1017 -36.61 24.62 -0.63
N ALA A 1018 -36.27 23.60 -1.42
CA ALA A 1018 -37.20 22.58 -1.88
C ALA A 1018 -37.74 21.74 -0.70
N GLY A 1019 -36.86 21.34 0.22
CA GLY A 1019 -37.22 20.62 1.44
C GLY A 1019 -38.10 21.45 2.38
N ALA A 1020 -37.78 22.72 2.60
CA ALA A 1020 -38.55 23.59 3.48
C ALA A 1020 -40.01 23.78 3.04
N GLY A 1021 -40.27 23.77 1.73
CA GLY A 1021 -41.64 23.89 1.19
C GLY A 1021 -42.34 25.20 1.53
N ALA A 1022 -41.58 26.23 1.90
CA ALA A 1022 -42.10 27.51 2.36
C ALA A 1022 -42.56 28.39 1.17
N PRO A 1023 -43.71 29.11 1.26
CA PRO A 1023 -44.23 29.94 0.17
C PRO A 1023 -43.24 30.98 -0.37
N GLU A 1024 -42.38 31.53 0.48
CA GLU A 1024 -41.33 32.50 0.15
C GLU A 1024 -40.26 31.95 -0.80
N SER A 1025 -40.05 30.63 -0.83
CA SER A 1025 -39.08 29.96 -1.70
C SER A 1025 -39.50 29.95 -3.17
N VAL A 1026 -40.76 30.26 -3.49
CA VAL A 1026 -41.35 30.05 -4.82
C VAL A 1026 -40.58 30.76 -5.94
N MET A 1027 -40.15 32.01 -5.72
CA MET A 1027 -39.46 32.78 -6.76
C MET A 1027 -38.08 32.24 -7.07
N GLN A 1028 -37.35 31.79 -6.04
CA GLN A 1028 -36.02 31.20 -6.19
C GLN A 1028 -36.12 29.84 -6.88
N LEU A 1029 -37.09 29.00 -6.49
CA LEU A 1029 -37.34 27.71 -7.14
C LEU A 1029 -37.78 27.89 -8.61
N LEU A 1030 -38.64 28.87 -8.92
CA LEU A 1030 -39.03 29.18 -10.31
C LEU A 1030 -37.84 29.62 -11.16
N SER A 1031 -36.96 30.47 -10.64
CA SER A 1031 -35.76 30.89 -11.36
C SER A 1031 -34.80 29.72 -11.57
N ALA A 1032 -34.54 28.93 -10.52
CA ALA A 1032 -33.67 27.75 -10.62
C ALA A 1032 -34.19 26.71 -11.62
N ALA A 1033 -35.49 26.43 -11.63
CA ALA A 1033 -36.11 25.50 -12.58
C ALA A 1033 -36.03 25.99 -14.04
N LYS A 1034 -36.07 27.31 -14.26
CA LYS A 1034 -36.11 27.91 -15.59
C LYS A 1034 -34.72 28.17 -16.19
N ASP A 1035 -33.82 28.70 -15.37
CA ASP A 1035 -32.61 29.40 -15.83
C ASP A 1035 -31.31 28.64 -15.51
N SER A 1036 -31.34 27.62 -14.64
CA SER A 1036 -30.12 26.89 -14.26
C SER A 1036 -29.59 26.00 -15.40
N PRO A 1037 -28.29 26.07 -15.74
CA PRO A 1037 -27.69 25.17 -16.71
C PRO A 1037 -27.57 23.73 -16.17
N HIS A 1038 -27.61 23.56 -14.85
CA HIS A 1038 -27.31 22.29 -14.19
C HIS A 1038 -28.57 21.44 -13.93
N PRO A 1039 -28.65 20.20 -14.46
CA PRO A 1039 -29.82 19.33 -14.29
C PRO A 1039 -30.20 19.04 -12.84
N SER A 1040 -29.23 18.82 -11.95
CA SER A 1040 -29.49 18.55 -10.53
C SER A 1040 -30.13 19.72 -9.80
N VAL A 1041 -29.77 20.95 -10.15
CA VAL A 1041 -30.40 22.17 -9.60
C VAL A 1041 -31.83 22.28 -10.12
N ARG A 1042 -32.06 22.05 -11.41
CA ARG A 1042 -33.41 22.02 -11.99
C ARG A 1042 -34.28 20.92 -11.37
N TRP A 1043 -33.71 19.76 -11.09
CA TRP A 1043 -34.40 18.65 -10.44
C TRP A 1043 -34.91 19.04 -9.04
N TRP A 1044 -34.05 19.57 -8.17
CA TRP A 1044 -34.49 20.04 -6.84
C TRP A 1044 -35.52 21.15 -6.93
N ALA A 1045 -35.32 22.09 -7.86
CA ALA A 1045 -36.26 23.18 -8.07
C ALA A 1045 -37.66 22.67 -8.48
N VAL A 1046 -37.73 21.75 -9.46
CA VAL A 1046 -38.99 21.13 -9.92
C VAL A 1046 -39.66 20.32 -8.82
N THR A 1047 -38.88 19.53 -8.07
CA THR A 1047 -39.37 18.75 -6.93
C THR A 1047 -39.95 19.66 -5.83
N GLY A 1048 -39.26 20.76 -5.49
CA GLY A 1048 -39.76 21.74 -4.53
C GLY A 1048 -41.02 22.47 -4.98
N LEU A 1049 -41.12 22.81 -6.27
CA LEU A 1049 -42.32 23.44 -6.84
C LEU A 1049 -43.56 22.53 -6.72
N ASP A 1050 -43.38 21.21 -6.78
CA ASP A 1050 -44.47 20.24 -6.58
C ASP A 1050 -44.97 20.19 -5.12
N THR A 1051 -44.14 20.56 -4.15
CA THR A 1051 -44.42 20.33 -2.72
C THR A 1051 -45.03 21.55 -2.03
N LEU A 1052 -45.07 22.71 -2.71
CA LEU A 1052 -45.62 23.97 -2.19
C LEU A 1052 -47.13 23.90 -1.89
N PRO A 1053 -47.62 24.58 -0.83
CA PRO A 1053 -49.04 24.58 -0.43
C PRO A 1053 -50.02 25.11 -1.50
N ALA A 1054 -49.58 26.05 -2.36
CA ALA A 1054 -50.37 26.62 -3.44
C ALA A 1054 -49.56 26.66 -4.76
N ALA A 1055 -50.21 26.46 -5.91
CA ALA A 1055 -49.56 26.57 -7.22
C ALA A 1055 -50.09 27.77 -8.02
N PRO A 1056 -49.38 28.91 -7.98
CA PRO A 1056 -49.57 30.00 -8.94
C PRO A 1056 -49.49 29.52 -10.41
N ARG A 1057 -50.03 30.31 -11.33
CA ARG A 1057 -50.01 30.02 -12.77
C ARG A 1057 -48.58 29.79 -13.29
N GLU A 1058 -47.61 30.46 -12.69
CA GLU A 1058 -46.19 30.41 -12.96
C GLU A 1058 -45.60 29.04 -12.62
N VAL A 1059 -46.01 28.44 -11.48
CA VAL A 1059 -45.61 27.08 -11.08
C VAL A 1059 -46.14 26.06 -12.07
N ARG A 1060 -47.41 26.22 -12.48
CA ARG A 1060 -48.02 25.37 -13.52
C ARG A 1060 -47.21 25.41 -14.82
N ALA A 1061 -46.86 26.62 -15.27
CA ALA A 1061 -46.09 26.81 -16.50
C ALA A 1061 -44.67 26.21 -16.40
N ALA A 1062 -44.01 26.34 -15.25
CA ALA A 1062 -42.68 25.77 -15.02
C ALA A 1062 -42.68 24.23 -15.08
N LEU A 1063 -43.64 23.58 -14.40
CA LEU A 1063 -43.77 22.12 -14.41
C LEU A 1063 -44.06 21.57 -15.83
N LEU A 1064 -44.96 22.21 -16.57
CA LEU A 1064 -45.26 21.81 -17.95
C LEU A 1064 -44.06 21.99 -18.89
N LYS A 1065 -43.29 23.08 -18.74
CA LYS A 1065 -42.05 23.30 -19.50
C LYS A 1065 -41.01 22.21 -19.20
N ALA A 1066 -40.87 21.83 -17.93
CA ALA A 1066 -39.90 20.83 -17.49
C ALA A 1066 -40.22 19.40 -17.98
N LEU A 1067 -41.42 19.12 -18.50
CA LEU A 1067 -41.71 17.86 -19.21
C LEU A 1067 -40.82 17.66 -20.45
N GLY A 1068 -40.29 18.75 -21.02
CA GLY A 1068 -39.36 18.73 -22.14
C GLY A 1068 -37.88 18.85 -21.77
N ASP A 1069 -37.50 18.70 -20.48
CA ASP A 1069 -36.10 18.81 -20.06
C ASP A 1069 -35.21 17.77 -20.77
N PRO A 1070 -33.97 18.09 -21.16
CA PRO A 1070 -33.05 17.12 -21.76
C PRO A 1070 -32.79 15.87 -20.90
N LEU A 1071 -32.77 16.00 -19.58
CA LEU A 1071 -32.49 14.90 -18.67
C LEU A 1071 -33.77 14.23 -18.16
N ALA A 1072 -33.83 12.90 -18.27
CA ALA A 1072 -35.02 12.12 -17.91
C ALA A 1072 -35.43 12.27 -16.44
N VAL A 1073 -34.44 12.35 -15.53
CA VAL A 1073 -34.68 12.53 -14.09
C VAL A 1073 -35.48 13.81 -13.79
N VAL A 1074 -35.22 14.90 -14.51
CA VAL A 1074 -35.97 16.16 -14.38
C VAL A 1074 -37.38 16.01 -14.96
N ARG A 1075 -37.50 15.37 -16.13
CA ARG A 1075 -38.81 15.09 -16.75
C ARG A 1075 -39.72 14.24 -15.85
N VAL A 1076 -39.16 13.23 -15.19
CA VAL A 1076 -39.89 12.35 -14.26
C VAL A 1076 -40.41 13.13 -13.05
N ALA A 1077 -39.57 13.96 -12.42
CA ALA A 1077 -39.99 14.82 -11.31
C ALA A 1077 -41.09 15.80 -11.73
N ALA A 1078 -40.92 16.44 -12.90
CA ALA A 1078 -41.92 17.35 -13.46
C ALA A 1078 -43.25 16.64 -13.75
N ALA A 1079 -43.21 15.45 -14.35
CA ALA A 1079 -44.39 14.67 -14.66
C ALA A 1079 -45.17 14.25 -13.41
N ALA A 1080 -44.47 13.80 -12.36
CA ALA A 1080 -45.11 13.51 -11.08
C ALA A 1080 -45.84 14.74 -10.53
N GLY A 1081 -45.21 15.92 -10.59
CA GLY A 1081 -45.80 17.17 -10.14
C GLY A 1081 -47.00 17.63 -10.99
N VAL A 1082 -46.93 17.49 -12.32
CA VAL A 1082 -48.07 17.77 -13.20
C VAL A 1082 -49.26 16.88 -12.84
N VAL A 1083 -49.06 15.57 -12.66
CA VAL A 1083 -50.17 14.66 -12.30
C VAL A 1083 -50.76 14.96 -10.91
N ARG A 1084 -49.94 15.38 -9.94
CA ARG A 1084 -50.42 15.78 -8.60
C ARG A 1084 -51.18 17.10 -8.61
N ARG A 1085 -50.76 18.07 -9.41
CA ARG A 1085 -51.27 19.45 -9.34
C ARG A 1085 -52.28 19.82 -10.42
N MET A 1086 -52.35 19.05 -11.51
CA MET A 1086 -53.19 19.33 -12.68
C MET A 1086 -54.02 18.09 -13.07
N PRO A 1087 -54.97 17.65 -12.22
CA PRO A 1087 -55.69 16.39 -12.43
C PRO A 1087 -56.47 16.31 -13.75
N ASP A 1088 -56.84 17.46 -14.33
CA ASP A 1088 -57.62 17.54 -15.56
C ASP A 1088 -56.77 17.48 -16.86
N ASP A 1089 -55.44 17.53 -16.76
CA ASP A 1089 -54.51 17.61 -17.91
C ASP A 1089 -53.25 16.75 -17.67
N THR A 1090 -53.47 15.45 -17.40
CA THR A 1090 -52.42 14.52 -16.94
C THR A 1090 -51.82 13.65 -18.05
N ALA A 1091 -52.46 13.56 -19.21
CA ALA A 1091 -52.07 12.63 -20.26
C ALA A 1091 -50.61 12.81 -20.74
N PRO A 1092 -50.11 14.03 -21.03
CA PRO A 1092 -48.72 14.21 -21.46
C PRO A 1092 -47.72 13.78 -20.39
N ALA A 1093 -47.99 14.08 -19.11
CA ALA A 1093 -47.14 13.71 -18.00
C ALA A 1093 -47.13 12.19 -17.75
N LEU A 1094 -48.28 11.53 -17.88
CA LEU A 1094 -48.37 10.08 -17.74
C LEU A 1094 -47.61 9.35 -18.85
N GLU A 1095 -47.59 9.87 -20.09
CA GLU A 1095 -46.77 9.30 -21.16
C GLU A 1095 -45.26 9.44 -20.88
N VAL A 1096 -44.83 10.58 -20.31
CA VAL A 1096 -43.44 10.75 -19.84
C VAL A 1096 -43.07 9.69 -18.80
N LEU A 1097 -43.93 9.44 -17.80
CA LEU A 1097 -43.68 8.43 -16.77
C LEU A 1097 -43.65 7.00 -17.34
N LYS A 1098 -44.56 6.66 -18.27
CA LYS A 1098 -44.57 5.36 -18.95
C LYS A 1098 -43.31 5.13 -19.77
N ALA A 1099 -42.86 6.15 -20.51
CA ALA A 1099 -41.65 6.09 -21.31
C ALA A 1099 -40.41 5.92 -20.42
N ALA A 1100 -40.32 6.69 -19.32
CA ALA A 1100 -39.22 6.58 -18.36
C ALA A 1100 -39.17 5.21 -17.65
N LEU A 1101 -40.32 4.55 -17.45
CA LEU A 1101 -40.38 3.20 -16.89
C LEU A 1101 -39.76 2.14 -17.83
N ALA A 1102 -39.61 2.45 -19.11
CA ALA A 1102 -38.96 1.61 -20.12
C ALA A 1102 -37.56 2.12 -20.53
N ASP A 1103 -36.99 3.08 -19.79
CA ASP A 1103 -35.68 3.68 -20.09
C ASP A 1103 -34.54 2.65 -20.00
N GLY A 1104 -33.45 2.88 -20.73
CA GLY A 1104 -32.27 2.03 -20.69
C GLY A 1104 -31.54 2.08 -19.34
N ASP A 1105 -31.59 3.21 -18.65
CA ASP A 1105 -31.02 3.37 -17.32
C ASP A 1105 -31.98 2.86 -16.24
N GLU A 1106 -31.54 1.89 -15.45
CA GLU A 1106 -32.34 1.28 -14.40
C GLU A 1106 -32.72 2.24 -13.26
N TRP A 1107 -31.92 3.28 -13.01
CA TRP A 1107 -32.19 4.25 -11.96
C TRP A 1107 -33.22 5.28 -12.41
N ILE A 1108 -33.30 5.56 -13.72
CA ILE A 1108 -34.42 6.30 -14.32
C ILE A 1108 -35.70 5.46 -14.20
N ARG A 1109 -35.65 4.16 -14.53
CA ARG A 1109 -36.81 3.26 -14.38
C ARG A 1109 -37.30 3.20 -12.94
N LEU A 1110 -36.39 3.09 -11.97
CA LEU A 1110 -36.74 3.07 -10.54
C LEU A 1110 -37.40 4.38 -10.10
N GLN A 1111 -36.86 5.53 -10.51
CA GLN A 1111 -37.48 6.83 -10.20
C GLN A 1111 -38.88 6.97 -10.82
N ALA A 1112 -39.08 6.49 -12.05
CA ALA A 1112 -40.40 6.48 -12.69
C ALA A 1112 -41.40 5.57 -11.95
N ALA A 1113 -40.94 4.38 -11.53
CA ALA A 1113 -41.76 3.47 -10.73
C ALA A 1113 -42.16 4.11 -9.38
N LEU A 1114 -41.21 4.74 -8.68
CA LEU A 1114 -41.45 5.46 -7.43
C LEU A 1114 -42.44 6.62 -7.61
N ALA A 1115 -42.29 7.39 -8.69
CA ALA A 1115 -43.22 8.47 -9.01
C ALA A 1115 -44.64 7.94 -9.24
N LEU A 1116 -44.80 6.88 -10.03
CA LEU A 1116 -46.11 6.26 -10.31
C LEU A 1116 -46.75 5.65 -9.06
N ASP A 1117 -45.97 4.97 -8.22
CA ASP A 1117 -46.43 4.41 -6.95
C ASP A 1117 -46.98 5.52 -6.02
N GLY A 1118 -46.23 6.62 -5.89
CA GLY A 1118 -46.62 7.77 -5.08
C GLY A 1118 -47.81 8.60 -5.63
N LEU A 1119 -48.25 8.36 -6.86
CA LEU A 1119 -49.44 9.01 -7.44
C LEU A 1119 -50.75 8.31 -7.06
N GLY A 1120 -50.67 7.11 -6.45
CA GLY A 1120 -51.83 6.32 -6.06
C GLY A 1120 -52.79 6.12 -7.23
N ARG A 1121 -54.11 6.25 -7.00
CA ARG A 1121 -55.15 6.02 -8.03
C ARG A 1121 -54.95 6.80 -9.33
N ARG A 1122 -54.24 7.93 -9.32
CA ARG A 1122 -53.96 8.73 -10.52
C ARG A 1122 -53.00 8.05 -11.48
N ALA A 1123 -52.22 7.06 -11.03
CA ALA A 1123 -51.37 6.24 -11.89
C ALA A 1123 -52.11 5.12 -12.63
N ARG A 1124 -53.43 4.92 -12.41
CA ARG A 1124 -54.22 3.87 -13.08
C ARG A 1124 -54.09 3.84 -14.62
N PRO A 1125 -54.00 4.98 -15.35
CA PRO A 1125 -53.76 4.95 -16.80
C PRO A 1125 -52.39 4.39 -17.22
N ALA A 1126 -51.44 4.26 -16.29
CA ALA A 1126 -50.13 3.62 -16.49
C ALA A 1126 -50.08 2.17 -16.00
N LEU A 1127 -51.21 1.56 -15.60
CA LEU A 1127 -51.25 0.20 -15.06
C LEU A 1127 -50.63 -0.85 -15.99
N GLY A 1128 -50.83 -0.72 -17.31
CA GLY A 1128 -50.22 -1.62 -18.29
C GLY A 1128 -48.69 -1.55 -18.27
N ALA A 1129 -48.12 -0.34 -18.17
CA ALA A 1129 -46.67 -0.15 -18.08
C ALA A 1129 -46.11 -0.65 -16.74
N LEU A 1130 -46.82 -0.42 -15.63
CA LEU A 1130 -46.46 -0.95 -14.31
C LEU A 1130 -46.42 -2.48 -14.32
N ARG A 1131 -47.43 -3.16 -14.89
CA ARG A 1131 -47.43 -4.63 -15.03
C ARG A 1131 -46.28 -5.16 -15.88
N ALA A 1132 -45.87 -4.42 -16.91
CA ALA A 1132 -44.69 -4.78 -17.69
C ALA A 1132 -43.41 -4.69 -16.83
N ALA A 1133 -43.27 -3.62 -16.03
CA ALA A 1133 -42.13 -3.39 -15.14
C ALA A 1133 -42.03 -4.37 -13.97
N VAL A 1134 -43.14 -4.99 -13.52
CA VAL A 1134 -43.11 -6.09 -12.54
C VAL A 1134 -42.23 -7.25 -13.00
N ASN A 1135 -42.15 -7.48 -14.31
CA ASN A 1135 -41.35 -8.55 -14.91
C ASN A 1135 -39.92 -8.10 -15.27
N ASP A 1136 -39.46 -6.93 -14.81
CA ASP A 1136 -38.08 -6.47 -15.00
C ASP A 1136 -37.10 -7.33 -14.18
N GLY A 1137 -36.49 -8.31 -14.85
CA GLY A 1137 -35.47 -9.18 -14.24
C GLY A 1137 -34.07 -8.56 -14.15
N ALA A 1138 -33.84 -7.36 -14.71
CA ALA A 1138 -32.55 -6.69 -14.70
C ALA A 1138 -32.34 -5.94 -13.37
N ASN A 1139 -33.39 -5.31 -12.82
CA ASN A 1139 -33.34 -4.63 -11.53
C ASN A 1139 -34.51 -5.00 -10.62
N LYS A 1140 -34.21 -5.76 -9.55
CA LYS A 1140 -35.22 -6.21 -8.58
C LYS A 1140 -35.97 -5.06 -7.90
N TYR A 1141 -35.35 -3.90 -7.72
CA TYR A 1141 -35.99 -2.75 -7.05
C TYR A 1141 -37.10 -2.14 -7.91
N VAL A 1142 -36.91 -2.07 -9.23
CA VAL A 1142 -37.95 -1.61 -10.17
C VAL A 1142 -39.16 -2.55 -10.08
N ALA A 1143 -38.93 -3.86 -10.14
CA ALA A 1143 -39.98 -4.86 -10.05
C ALA A 1143 -40.76 -4.78 -8.73
N ARG A 1144 -40.07 -4.61 -7.60
CA ARG A 1144 -40.69 -4.47 -6.26
C ARG A 1144 -41.59 -3.24 -6.16
N VAL A 1145 -41.12 -2.08 -6.59
CA VAL A 1145 -41.90 -0.84 -6.55
C VAL A 1145 -43.09 -0.91 -7.51
N ALA A 1146 -42.89 -1.40 -8.73
CA ALA A 1146 -43.97 -1.58 -9.69
C ALA A 1146 -45.03 -2.56 -9.17
N ASN A 1147 -44.62 -3.64 -8.51
CA ASN A 1147 -45.53 -4.63 -7.93
C ASN A 1147 -46.37 -4.03 -6.79
N HIS A 1148 -45.75 -3.26 -5.90
CA HIS A 1148 -46.47 -2.53 -4.86
C HIS A 1148 -47.52 -1.57 -5.44
N ALA A 1149 -47.16 -0.82 -6.50
CA ALA A 1149 -48.09 0.07 -7.19
C ALA A 1149 -49.26 -0.70 -7.81
N VAL A 1150 -49.01 -1.84 -8.49
CA VAL A 1150 -50.05 -2.70 -9.07
C VAL A 1150 -51.00 -3.20 -7.98
N ASN A 1151 -50.47 -3.81 -6.92
CA ASN A 1151 -51.26 -4.34 -5.81
C ASN A 1151 -52.14 -3.25 -5.18
N THR A 1152 -51.59 -2.06 -4.96
CA THR A 1152 -52.34 -0.91 -4.40
C THR A 1152 -53.45 -0.41 -5.34
N LEU A 1153 -53.22 -0.44 -6.66
CA LEU A 1153 -54.16 0.05 -7.68
C LEU A 1153 -55.31 -0.91 -8.01
N THR A 1154 -55.07 -2.22 -7.87
CA THR A 1154 -56.00 -3.27 -8.28
C THR A 1154 -56.58 -4.09 -7.12
N GLY A 1155 -55.97 -4.05 -5.94
CA GLY A 1155 -56.30 -4.91 -4.81
C GLY A 1155 -55.72 -6.32 -4.91
N GLU A 1156 -54.79 -6.55 -5.85
CA GLU A 1156 -54.03 -7.80 -5.94
C GLU A 1156 -53.05 -7.96 -4.76
N THR A 1157 -52.60 -9.20 -4.53
CA THR A 1157 -51.61 -9.56 -3.50
C THR A 1157 -50.44 -10.32 -4.14
N ASN A 1158 -49.94 -9.83 -5.27
CA ASN A 1158 -48.81 -10.44 -5.97
C ASN A 1158 -47.53 -10.29 -5.14
N GLU A 1159 -46.69 -11.32 -5.11
CA GLU A 1159 -45.39 -11.31 -4.44
C GLU A 1159 -44.26 -11.38 -5.46
N VAL A 1160 -43.17 -10.64 -5.19
CA VAL A 1160 -41.94 -10.62 -6.02
C VAL A 1160 -40.71 -10.68 -5.12
N ASN A 1161 -39.68 -11.38 -5.60
CA ASN A 1161 -38.44 -11.63 -4.86
C ASN A 1161 -37.54 -10.40 -4.72
#